data_AF-A0A6U5W6D4-F1
#
_entry.id   AF-A0A6U5W6D4-F1
#
_cell.length_a   1.000
_cell.length_b   1.000
_cell.length_c   1.000
_cell.angle_alpha   90.00
_cell.angle_beta   90.00
_cell.angle_gamma   90.00
#
_symmetry.space_group_name_H-M   'P 1'
#
loop_
_entity.id
_entity.type
_entity.pdbx_description
1 polymer ?
#
loop_
_entity_poly.entity_id
_entity_poly.type
_entity_poly.pdbx_seq_one_letter_code
_entity_poly.pdbx_strand_id
1 'polypeptide(L)'
;MNESAQRSDRLEDELGKCYEDLRVSRQSEEASEIALKVQTELVEKSNAQIKQLTEELRQVRESQNEWRSKCEEYRLKLEQLSGSGDIESMREQLMQLKAQNNEYNRLRLLDAEKIATQQAAIERLDELEDKLNGKERSLRESKQEADNWRAKAEAFSAELLAWRSKSESWESTKASSVKSLQAERDRLQVEWQLMRESLQSAEATLAVQTAAVQRLEAELTEEKQRNRDGYRALESWEEKENSWKREILAIRTRMEDEISSRKEKIDQLHKTVERLEEERDELGKTLSSAEASLAVQTAAVQRLEKQSSTLLVEVRQCRRSEEEWKMRGEEALAEVKSLQIQLDDARKKKDETLRSLHESTDTFETTINDLRKAYGESESRGKMYMNENEKLQKELEVLRDSMKDLEAMKKDYERMRYELVALKSAGMNGNNSANGFKQIQDERDRILRELEILRPKYEEMKAETEACKAINKRLEADVQQLNIKLGESEGRAEKFHGEAQGYKSEVASLRMQLEDAVARSEHAIATLREERDILHSELERLRNSLQAASAEVTAGMQSVAKLSNVDARTVSSQVRVYGDAHTLQGQLHQQMDVFRQQTAQLRGSSARPRMVYDEFRPAAGKPRRRAGGRPDGGSLALGGQAVAGNLAGALVRSRNSNLQSSHADGGGKPFWDEERRTRTQSTHRPSSANYHPPPPRLTGKDFRKYEDISLVEEAAEWLAAQRGRHGCMPSEADLRAAGMSGVSWARASWLP
;
A
#
# COMPACT_ATOMS: atom_id res chain seq x y z
N MET A 1 -104.86 4.04 47.67
CA MET A 1 -105.87 5.11 47.65
C MET A 1 -107.24 4.57 48.10
N ASN A 2 -108.08 4.04 47.19
CA ASN A 2 -109.50 3.75 47.46
C ASN A 2 -109.80 2.91 48.73
N GLU A 3 -109.02 1.85 49.00
CA GLU A 3 -109.21 1.01 50.19
C GLU A 3 -109.00 1.75 51.53
N SER A 4 -108.29 2.88 51.51
CA SER A 4 -108.10 3.73 52.70
C SER A 4 -109.33 4.61 52.96
N ALA A 5 -109.93 5.16 51.90
CA ALA A 5 -111.16 5.95 52.01
C ALA A 5 -112.31 5.07 52.51
N GLN A 6 -112.53 3.92 51.85
CA GLN A 6 -113.57 2.95 52.23
C GLN A 6 -113.40 2.35 53.65
N ARG A 7 -112.26 2.56 54.31
CA ARG A 7 -112.07 2.24 55.74
C ARG A 7 -112.32 3.44 56.65
N SER A 8 -112.02 4.67 56.24
CA SER A 8 -112.42 5.89 56.97
C SER A 8 -113.94 5.99 57.03
N ASP A 9 -114.60 5.93 55.86
CA ASP A 9 -116.05 6.09 55.72
C ASP A 9 -116.81 5.10 56.63
N ARG A 10 -116.35 3.85 56.71
CA ARG A 10 -116.94 2.80 57.56
C ARG A 10 -116.70 3.04 59.05
N LEU A 11 -115.50 3.49 59.43
CA LEU A 11 -115.20 3.80 60.83
C LEU A 11 -115.97 5.04 61.29
N GLU A 12 -116.22 6.01 60.41
CA GLU A 12 -117.07 7.18 60.68
C GLU A 12 -118.55 6.78 60.81
N ASP A 13 -119.06 5.88 59.96
CA ASP A 13 -120.39 5.26 60.07
C ASP A 13 -120.57 4.45 61.37
N GLU A 14 -119.55 3.72 61.80
CA GLU A 14 -119.54 2.95 63.05
C GLU A 14 -119.46 3.87 64.28
N LEU A 15 -118.63 4.92 64.23
CA LEU A 15 -118.54 5.94 65.28
C LEU A 15 -119.86 6.71 65.43
N GLY A 16 -120.51 7.05 64.32
CA GLY A 16 -121.81 7.72 64.29
C GLY A 16 -122.93 6.88 64.94
N LYS A 17 -122.95 5.57 64.68
CA LYS A 17 -123.88 4.64 65.35
C LYS A 17 -123.62 4.59 66.86
N CYS A 18 -122.36 4.42 67.27
CA CYS A 18 -121.98 4.44 68.69
C CYS A 18 -122.40 5.74 69.41
N TYR A 19 -122.36 6.90 68.75
CA TYR A 19 -122.85 8.15 69.33
C TYR A 19 -124.37 8.19 69.51
N GLU A 20 -125.15 7.73 68.53
CA GLU A 20 -126.61 7.74 68.64
C GLU A 20 -127.13 6.62 69.59
N ASP A 21 -126.48 5.45 69.62
CA ASP A 21 -126.75 4.41 70.62
C ASP A 21 -126.51 4.92 72.05
N LEU A 22 -125.41 5.65 72.27
CA LEU A 22 -125.07 6.25 73.57
C LEU A 22 -126.07 7.37 73.95
N ARG A 23 -126.56 8.13 72.95
CA ARG A 23 -127.64 9.11 73.14
C ARG A 23 -128.97 8.45 73.53
N VAL A 24 -129.37 7.38 72.85
CA VAL A 24 -130.58 6.61 73.16
C VAL A 24 -130.47 5.98 74.55
N SER A 25 -129.32 5.41 74.89
CA SER A 25 -129.04 4.87 76.23
C SER A 25 -129.20 5.95 77.31
N ARG A 26 -128.68 7.15 77.08
CA ARG A 26 -128.82 8.27 78.02
C ARG A 26 -130.26 8.76 78.17
N GLN A 27 -131.04 8.80 77.08
CA GLN A 27 -132.47 9.14 77.16
C GLN A 27 -133.27 8.06 77.92
N SER A 28 -132.87 6.79 77.81
CA SER A 28 -133.43 5.70 78.62
C SER A 28 -133.07 5.86 80.11
N GLU A 29 -131.84 6.24 80.43
CA GLU A 29 -131.38 6.49 81.80
C GLU A 29 -132.15 7.66 82.45
N GLU A 30 -132.23 8.82 81.76
CA GLU A 30 -132.99 10.00 82.22
C GLU A 30 -134.49 9.69 82.40
N ALA A 31 -135.09 8.89 81.51
CA ALA A 31 -136.48 8.42 81.65
C ALA A 31 -136.68 7.47 82.86
N SER A 32 -135.73 6.58 83.09
CA SER A 32 -135.77 5.63 84.23
C SER A 32 -135.63 6.34 85.57
N GLU A 33 -134.79 7.38 85.68
CA GLU A 33 -134.61 8.14 86.92
C GLU A 33 -135.88 8.93 87.30
N ILE A 34 -136.59 9.48 86.30
CA ILE A 34 -137.89 10.15 86.49
C ILE A 34 -138.95 9.15 86.96
N ALA A 35 -139.04 7.97 86.33
CA ALA A 35 -139.98 6.93 86.74
C ALA A 35 -139.75 6.45 88.18
N LEU A 36 -138.48 6.34 88.59
CA LEU A 36 -138.07 5.93 89.93
C LEU A 36 -138.50 6.98 90.98
N LYS A 37 -138.25 8.28 90.72
CA LYS A 37 -138.69 9.39 91.59
C LYS A 37 -140.21 9.40 91.81
N VAL A 38 -140.99 9.23 90.73
CA VAL A 38 -142.46 9.14 90.79
C VAL A 38 -142.93 7.92 91.59
N GLN A 39 -142.22 6.79 91.53
CA GLN A 39 -142.55 5.63 92.35
C GLN A 39 -142.34 5.88 93.85
N THR A 40 -141.24 6.55 94.24
CA THR A 40 -140.96 6.87 95.66
C THR A 40 -141.99 7.79 96.30
N GLU A 41 -142.36 8.90 95.66
CA GLU A 41 -143.40 9.80 96.20
C GLU A 41 -144.75 9.09 96.44
N LEU A 42 -145.06 8.11 95.58
CA LEU A 42 -146.31 7.37 95.64
C LEU A 42 -146.32 6.36 96.80
N VAL A 43 -145.15 5.78 97.12
CA VAL A 43 -144.96 4.92 98.31
C VAL A 43 -145.06 5.74 99.61
N GLU A 44 -144.45 6.93 99.66
CA GLU A 44 -144.52 7.79 100.86
C GLU A 44 -145.95 8.24 101.17
N LYS A 45 -146.74 8.60 100.15
CA LYS A 45 -148.16 8.93 100.29
C LYS A 45 -148.98 7.75 100.82
N SER A 46 -148.75 6.53 100.32
CA SER A 46 -149.41 5.31 100.86
C SER A 46 -149.04 5.05 102.32
N ASN A 47 -147.76 5.15 102.68
CA ASN A 47 -147.29 4.94 104.06
C ASN A 47 -147.85 5.96 105.06
N ALA A 48 -148.09 7.20 104.64
CA ALA A 48 -148.78 8.19 105.47
C ALA A 48 -150.25 7.80 105.73
N GLN A 49 -150.94 7.31 104.70
CA GLN A 49 -152.35 6.92 104.78
C GLN A 49 -152.58 5.68 105.67
N ILE A 50 -151.67 4.70 105.63
CA ILE A 50 -151.70 3.52 106.52
C ILE A 50 -151.59 3.91 108.01
N LYS A 51 -150.71 4.86 108.33
CA LYS A 51 -150.50 5.33 109.72
C LYS A 51 -151.76 5.97 110.30
N GLN A 52 -152.53 6.71 109.51
CA GLN A 52 -153.77 7.34 109.96
C GLN A 52 -154.83 6.28 110.34
N LEU A 53 -155.08 5.31 109.45
CA LEU A 53 -156.09 4.26 109.68
C LEU A 53 -155.78 3.38 110.89
N THR A 54 -154.49 3.14 111.17
CA THR A 54 -154.05 2.38 112.35
C THR A 54 -154.38 3.08 113.67
N GLU A 55 -154.29 4.42 113.71
CA GLU A 55 -154.63 5.22 114.89
C GLU A 55 -156.15 5.34 115.10
N GLU A 56 -156.92 5.45 114.01
CA GLU A 56 -158.39 5.39 114.07
C GLU A 56 -158.88 4.04 114.64
N LEU A 57 -158.25 2.91 114.24
CA LEU A 57 -158.53 1.59 114.81
C LEU A 57 -158.17 1.46 116.31
N ARG A 58 -157.17 2.20 116.80
CA ARG A 58 -156.78 2.22 118.23
C ARG A 58 -157.89 2.85 119.07
N GLN A 59 -158.38 4.02 118.66
CA GLN A 59 -159.40 4.79 119.38
C GLN A 59 -160.74 4.02 119.48
N VAL A 60 -161.13 3.31 118.41
CA VAL A 60 -162.33 2.46 118.43
C VAL A 60 -162.25 1.36 119.50
N ARG A 61 -161.08 0.71 119.65
CA ARG A 61 -160.88 -0.37 120.64
C ARG A 61 -160.96 0.12 122.08
N GLU A 62 -160.44 1.32 122.36
CA GLU A 62 -160.52 1.92 123.70
C GLU A 62 -161.97 2.19 124.11
N SER A 63 -162.78 2.78 123.20
CA SER A 63 -164.21 2.98 123.44
C SER A 63 -164.96 1.66 123.71
N GLN A 64 -164.62 0.57 123.00
CA GLN A 64 -165.28 -0.73 123.16
C GLN A 64 -165.01 -1.38 124.54
N ASN A 65 -163.85 -1.10 125.15
CA ASN A 65 -163.52 -1.62 126.47
C ASN A 65 -164.26 -0.89 127.60
N GLU A 66 -164.48 0.42 127.49
CA GLU A 66 -165.31 1.17 128.46
C GLU A 66 -166.75 0.63 128.52
N TRP A 67 -167.33 0.28 127.37
CA TRP A 67 -168.68 -0.29 127.29
C TRP A 67 -168.76 -1.68 127.97
N ARG A 68 -167.74 -2.53 127.80
CA ARG A 68 -167.68 -3.85 128.46
C ARG A 68 -167.68 -3.72 129.98
N SER A 69 -166.84 -2.83 130.52
CA SER A 69 -166.73 -2.59 131.97
C SER A 69 -168.07 -2.17 132.59
N LYS A 70 -168.80 -1.26 131.93
CA LYS A 70 -170.15 -0.83 132.38
C LYS A 70 -171.16 -1.97 132.36
N CYS A 71 -171.13 -2.85 131.35
CA CYS A 71 -172.02 -4.02 131.29
C CYS A 71 -171.79 -5.01 132.45
N GLU A 72 -170.54 -5.22 132.87
CA GLU A 72 -170.22 -6.10 134.01
C GLU A 72 -170.64 -5.49 135.35
N GLU A 73 -170.56 -4.16 135.50
CA GLU A 73 -171.05 -3.45 136.68
C GLU A 73 -172.58 -3.58 136.85
N TYR A 74 -173.34 -3.57 135.76
CA TYR A 74 -174.78 -3.85 135.80
C TYR A 74 -175.09 -5.33 136.10
N ARG A 75 -174.26 -6.27 135.63
CA ARG A 75 -174.42 -7.71 135.90
C ARG A 75 -174.34 -8.00 137.40
N LEU A 76 -173.36 -7.41 138.09
CA LEU A 76 -173.17 -7.57 139.54
C LEU A 76 -174.31 -6.99 140.39
N LYS A 77 -174.96 -5.91 139.93
CA LYS A 77 -176.11 -5.30 140.62
C LYS A 77 -177.39 -6.14 140.53
N LEU A 78 -177.50 -7.01 139.53
CA LEU A 78 -178.62 -7.96 139.41
C LEU A 78 -178.46 -9.19 140.32
N GLU A 79 -177.22 -9.65 140.56
CA GLU A 79 -176.93 -10.83 141.41
C GLU A 79 -177.26 -10.62 142.90
N GLN A 80 -177.50 -9.38 143.35
CA GLN A 80 -177.79 -9.07 144.77
C GLN A 80 -179.28 -9.00 145.15
N LEU A 81 -180.22 -9.11 144.21
CA LEU A 81 -181.63 -8.74 144.46
C LEU A 81 -182.68 -9.87 144.32
N SER A 82 -182.28 -11.11 144.02
CA SER A 82 -183.20 -12.26 143.98
C SER A 82 -183.30 -12.97 145.34
N GLY A 83 -183.80 -12.26 146.37
CA GLY A 83 -183.75 -12.72 147.77
C GLY A 83 -184.99 -12.47 148.65
N SER A 84 -186.06 -11.89 148.10
CA SER A 84 -187.35 -11.75 148.78
C SER A 84 -188.50 -11.90 147.79
N GLY A 85 -189.61 -12.51 148.21
CA GLY A 85 -190.76 -12.76 147.35
C GLY A 85 -191.95 -11.90 147.74
N ASP A 86 -192.47 -11.13 146.79
CA ASP A 86 -193.88 -10.74 146.79
C ASP A 86 -194.41 -10.59 145.36
N ILE A 87 -195.69 -10.89 145.14
CA ILE A 87 -196.21 -11.23 143.80
C ILE A 87 -196.44 -9.98 142.92
N GLU A 88 -196.63 -8.81 143.52
CA GLU A 88 -196.92 -7.56 142.81
C GLU A 88 -195.73 -7.07 141.95
N SER A 89 -194.48 -7.39 142.34
CA SER A 89 -193.26 -6.96 141.66
C SER A 89 -193.09 -7.51 140.23
N MET A 90 -193.62 -8.70 139.94
CA MET A 90 -193.40 -9.39 138.66
C MET A 90 -194.01 -8.67 137.45
N ARG A 91 -195.00 -7.80 137.62
CA ARG A 91 -195.59 -7.03 136.50
C ARG A 91 -194.70 -5.90 136.02
N GLU A 92 -193.96 -5.25 136.92
CA GLU A 92 -193.13 -4.09 136.59
C GLU A 92 -191.82 -4.52 135.90
N GLN A 93 -191.25 -5.65 136.34
CA GLN A 93 -190.10 -6.31 135.71
C GLN A 93 -190.37 -6.69 134.24
N LEU A 94 -191.60 -7.13 133.93
CA LEU A 94 -192.00 -7.56 132.58
C LEU A 94 -192.05 -6.40 131.55
N MET A 95 -192.29 -5.17 132.01
CA MET A 95 -192.21 -3.96 131.17
C MET A 95 -190.74 -3.59 130.89
N GLN A 96 -189.87 -3.62 131.91
CA GLN A 96 -188.45 -3.28 131.77
C GLN A 96 -187.70 -4.23 130.82
N LEU A 97 -187.94 -5.55 130.93
CA LEU A 97 -187.35 -6.56 130.04
C LEU A 97 -187.70 -6.34 128.56
N LYS A 98 -188.89 -5.79 128.27
CA LYS A 98 -189.33 -5.50 126.89
C LYS A 98 -188.60 -4.31 126.28
N ALA A 99 -188.26 -3.30 127.08
CA ALA A 99 -187.44 -2.17 126.64
C ALA A 99 -185.99 -2.63 126.35
N GLN A 100 -185.39 -3.38 127.28
CA GLN A 100 -184.00 -3.86 127.16
C GLN A 100 -183.77 -4.76 125.94
N ASN A 101 -184.76 -5.57 125.54
CA ASN A 101 -184.65 -6.43 124.36
C ASN A 101 -184.61 -5.62 123.05
N ASN A 102 -185.34 -4.51 122.95
CA ASN A 102 -185.27 -3.61 121.79
C ASN A 102 -183.92 -2.88 121.71
N GLU A 103 -183.37 -2.45 122.85
CA GLU A 103 -182.04 -1.86 122.97
C GLU A 103 -180.95 -2.84 122.47
N TYR A 104 -181.03 -4.10 122.92
CA TYR A 104 -180.10 -5.17 122.55
C TYR A 104 -180.08 -5.46 121.03
N ASN A 105 -181.27 -5.52 120.39
CA ASN A 105 -181.35 -5.73 118.95
C ASN A 105 -180.80 -4.55 118.13
N ARG A 106 -180.91 -3.31 118.63
CA ARG A 106 -180.28 -2.13 118.01
C ARG A 106 -178.75 -2.20 118.10
N LEU A 107 -178.20 -2.58 119.26
CA LEU A 107 -176.75 -2.70 119.46
C LEU A 107 -176.14 -3.79 118.59
N ARG A 108 -176.80 -4.94 118.44
CA ARG A 108 -176.32 -6.06 117.61
C ARG A 108 -176.13 -5.69 116.13
N LEU A 109 -176.96 -4.79 115.58
CA LEU A 109 -176.82 -4.31 114.20
C LEU A 109 -175.60 -3.39 114.04
N LEU A 110 -175.35 -2.50 115.01
CA LEU A 110 -174.20 -1.60 115.01
C LEU A 110 -172.85 -2.33 115.10
N ASP A 111 -172.78 -3.45 115.82
CA ASP A 111 -171.55 -4.26 115.85
C ASP A 111 -171.33 -5.04 114.53
N ALA A 112 -172.40 -5.44 113.82
CA ALA A 112 -172.28 -6.11 112.53
C ALA A 112 -171.72 -5.17 111.43
N GLU A 113 -172.18 -3.92 111.36
CA GLU A 113 -171.63 -2.91 110.44
C GLU A 113 -170.16 -2.57 110.74
N LYS A 114 -169.78 -2.49 112.02
CA LYS A 114 -168.40 -2.26 112.44
C LYS A 114 -167.45 -3.39 112.05
N ILE A 115 -167.89 -4.65 112.18
CA ILE A 115 -167.06 -5.80 111.77
C ILE A 115 -166.86 -5.79 110.25
N ALA A 116 -167.92 -5.56 109.46
CA ALA A 116 -167.82 -5.49 108.00
C ALA A 116 -166.86 -4.37 107.52
N THR A 117 -166.94 -3.19 108.12
CA THR A 117 -166.03 -2.07 107.80
C THR A 117 -164.57 -2.34 108.21
N GLN A 118 -164.32 -3.10 109.27
CA GLN A 118 -162.98 -3.51 109.66
C GLN A 118 -162.37 -4.55 108.69
N GLN A 119 -163.17 -5.51 108.20
CA GLN A 119 -162.68 -6.50 107.24
C GLN A 119 -162.28 -5.87 105.91
N ALA A 120 -163.12 -4.98 105.35
CA ALA A 120 -162.82 -4.23 104.13
C ALA A 120 -161.61 -3.27 104.27
N ALA A 121 -161.25 -2.88 105.49
CA ALA A 121 -160.03 -2.11 105.76
C ALA A 121 -158.77 -2.98 105.76
N ILE A 122 -158.85 -4.24 106.22
CA ILE A 122 -157.74 -5.20 106.23
C ILE A 122 -157.42 -5.66 104.81
N GLU A 123 -158.42 -6.10 104.05
CA GLU A 123 -158.25 -6.51 102.64
C GLU A 123 -157.56 -5.41 101.80
N ARG A 124 -157.86 -4.14 102.12
CA ARG A 124 -157.27 -2.96 101.47
C ARG A 124 -155.83 -2.65 101.92
N LEU A 125 -155.42 -3.10 103.11
CA LEU A 125 -154.03 -3.03 103.57
C LEU A 125 -153.20 -4.13 102.93
N ASP A 126 -153.70 -5.37 102.90
CA ASP A 126 -153.07 -6.50 102.21
C ASP A 126 -152.82 -6.17 100.73
N GLU A 127 -153.84 -5.60 100.05
CA GLU A 127 -153.75 -5.09 98.68
C GLU A 127 -152.69 -3.98 98.48
N LEU A 128 -152.32 -3.22 99.52
CA LEU A 128 -151.30 -2.17 99.45
C LEU A 128 -149.91 -2.71 99.75
N GLU A 129 -149.80 -3.64 100.70
CA GLU A 129 -148.56 -4.32 101.05
C GLU A 129 -148.05 -5.20 99.88
N ASP A 130 -148.93 -5.93 99.19
CA ASP A 130 -148.57 -6.66 97.97
C ASP A 130 -148.07 -5.74 96.85
N LYS A 131 -148.70 -4.57 96.66
CA LYS A 131 -148.27 -3.57 95.67
C LYS A 131 -146.95 -2.92 96.04
N LEU A 132 -146.68 -2.72 97.34
CA LEU A 132 -145.38 -2.26 97.83
C LEU A 132 -144.30 -3.32 97.60
N ASN A 133 -144.54 -4.56 98.01
CA ASN A 133 -143.65 -5.71 97.81
C ASN A 133 -143.39 -6.02 96.33
N GLY A 134 -144.34 -5.71 95.45
CA GLY A 134 -144.14 -5.72 93.99
C GLY A 134 -143.18 -4.63 93.53
N LYS A 135 -143.45 -3.36 93.89
CA LYS A 135 -142.57 -2.23 93.53
C LYS A 135 -141.16 -2.36 94.07
N GLU A 136 -140.96 -2.85 95.29
CA GLU A 136 -139.62 -3.04 95.81
C GLU A 136 -138.81 -4.10 95.04
N ARG A 137 -139.46 -5.13 94.49
CA ARG A 137 -138.79 -6.11 93.61
C ARG A 137 -138.33 -5.45 92.32
N SER A 138 -139.21 -4.73 91.63
CA SER A 138 -138.84 -3.98 90.43
C SER A 138 -137.78 -2.91 90.68
N LEU A 139 -137.75 -2.30 91.87
CA LEU A 139 -136.67 -1.36 92.26
C LEU A 139 -135.32 -2.08 92.50
N ARG A 140 -135.32 -3.29 93.07
CA ARG A 140 -134.11 -4.11 93.21
C ARG A 140 -133.59 -4.58 91.86
N GLU A 141 -134.48 -5.04 90.99
CA GLU A 141 -134.20 -5.45 89.60
C GLU A 141 -133.60 -4.28 88.79
N SER A 142 -134.25 -3.11 88.81
CA SER A 142 -133.76 -1.89 88.13
C SER A 142 -132.40 -1.41 88.65
N LYS A 143 -132.14 -1.48 89.96
CA LYS A 143 -130.81 -1.17 90.52
C LYS A 143 -129.75 -2.17 90.05
N GLN A 144 -130.04 -3.47 90.08
CA GLN A 144 -129.13 -4.50 89.59
C GLN A 144 -128.85 -4.34 88.09
N GLU A 145 -129.83 -3.93 87.30
CA GLU A 145 -129.63 -3.59 85.89
C GLU A 145 -128.73 -2.36 85.70
N ALA A 146 -128.94 -1.28 86.48
CA ALA A 146 -128.07 -0.10 86.46
C ALA A 146 -126.62 -0.40 86.91
N ASP A 147 -126.44 -1.28 87.89
CA ASP A 147 -125.11 -1.77 88.29
C ASP A 147 -124.45 -2.59 87.17
N ASN A 148 -125.21 -3.47 86.51
CA ASN A 148 -124.75 -4.23 85.34
C ASN A 148 -124.35 -3.32 84.16
N TRP A 149 -125.07 -2.21 83.93
CA TRP A 149 -124.73 -1.25 82.89
C TRP A 149 -123.46 -0.44 83.22
N ARG A 150 -123.27 -0.03 84.49
CA ARG A 150 -122.00 0.58 84.93
C ARG A 150 -120.81 -0.38 84.77
N ALA A 151 -120.94 -1.64 85.16
CA ALA A 151 -119.89 -2.65 84.97
C ALA A 151 -119.52 -2.86 83.48
N LYS A 152 -120.50 -2.86 82.57
CA LYS A 152 -120.24 -2.89 81.11
C LYS A 152 -119.50 -1.64 80.63
N ALA A 153 -119.91 -0.45 81.06
CA ALA A 153 -119.28 0.81 80.67
C ALA A 153 -117.82 0.89 81.14
N GLU A 154 -117.54 0.45 82.38
CA GLU A 154 -116.18 0.33 82.91
C GLU A 154 -115.33 -0.66 82.09
N ALA A 155 -115.88 -1.83 81.74
CA ALA A 155 -115.21 -2.81 80.89
C ALA A 155 -114.85 -2.25 79.51
N PHE A 156 -115.79 -1.60 78.81
CA PHE A 156 -115.52 -0.95 77.52
C PHE A 156 -114.46 0.17 77.64
N SER A 157 -114.45 0.91 78.76
CA SER A 157 -113.42 1.94 78.99
C SER A 157 -112.01 1.33 79.15
N ALA A 158 -111.91 0.18 79.81
CA ALA A 158 -110.65 -0.55 79.95
C ALA A 158 -110.18 -1.16 78.62
N GLU A 159 -111.09 -1.71 77.81
CA GLU A 159 -110.79 -2.18 76.45
C GLU A 159 -110.28 -1.05 75.55
N LEU A 160 -110.92 0.13 75.58
CA LEU A 160 -110.48 1.30 74.82
C LEU A 160 -109.08 1.78 75.23
N LEU A 161 -108.75 1.75 76.52
CA LEU A 161 -107.40 2.06 77.01
C LEU A 161 -106.37 1.01 76.56
N ALA A 162 -106.73 -0.28 76.60
CA ALA A 162 -105.88 -1.35 76.09
C ALA A 162 -105.63 -1.23 74.58
N TRP A 163 -106.65 -0.88 73.79
CA TRP A 163 -106.52 -0.60 72.36
C TRP A 163 -105.65 0.63 72.07
N ARG A 164 -105.76 1.71 72.86
CA ARG A 164 -104.87 2.88 72.74
C ARG A 164 -103.41 2.51 73.02
N SER A 165 -103.13 1.84 74.15
CA SER A 165 -101.77 1.39 74.49
C SER A 165 -101.18 0.44 73.44
N LYS A 166 -102.02 -0.44 72.86
CA LYS A 166 -101.64 -1.29 71.72
C LYS A 166 -101.35 -0.48 70.46
N SER A 167 -102.12 0.56 70.16
CA SER A 167 -101.87 1.46 69.03
C SER A 167 -100.59 2.29 69.21
N GLU A 168 -100.33 2.78 70.42
CA GLU A 168 -99.13 3.56 70.77
C GLU A 168 -97.86 2.71 70.68
N SER A 169 -97.91 1.47 71.19
CA SER A 169 -96.79 0.52 71.04
C SER A 169 -96.54 0.15 69.57
N TRP A 170 -97.60 0.00 68.75
CA TRP A 170 -97.47 -0.23 67.31
C TRP A 170 -96.86 0.96 66.56
N GLU A 171 -97.32 2.19 66.81
CA GLU A 171 -96.72 3.40 66.21
C GLU A 171 -95.29 3.63 66.70
N SER A 172 -94.97 3.32 67.96
CA SER A 172 -93.60 3.34 68.48
C SER A 172 -92.69 2.32 67.78
N THR A 173 -93.15 1.07 67.61
CA THR A 173 -92.42 0.04 66.84
C THR A 173 -92.22 0.48 65.39
N LYS A 174 -93.27 0.95 64.72
CA LYS A 174 -93.24 1.47 63.35
C LYS A 174 -92.27 2.65 63.20
N ALA A 175 -92.28 3.61 64.13
CA ALA A 175 -91.35 4.73 64.13
C ALA A 175 -89.89 4.29 64.35
N SER A 176 -89.66 3.24 65.15
CA SER A 176 -88.35 2.61 65.31
C SER A 176 -87.88 1.93 64.01
N SER A 177 -88.74 1.12 63.38
CA SER A 177 -88.45 0.48 62.09
C SER A 177 -88.17 1.49 60.98
N VAL A 178 -88.94 2.58 60.89
CA VAL A 178 -88.70 3.66 59.92
C VAL A 178 -87.34 4.32 60.15
N LYS A 179 -86.96 4.62 61.40
CA LYS A 179 -85.62 5.15 61.72
C LYS A 179 -84.50 4.17 61.35
N SER A 180 -84.69 2.87 61.58
CA SER A 180 -83.73 1.84 61.19
C SER A 180 -83.54 1.78 59.67
N LEU A 181 -84.64 1.69 58.91
CA LEU A 181 -84.62 1.67 57.45
C LEU A 181 -84.04 2.96 56.86
N GLN A 182 -84.26 4.11 57.50
CA GLN A 182 -83.69 5.38 57.06
C GLN A 182 -82.19 5.45 57.34
N ALA A 183 -81.71 4.93 58.47
CA ALA A 183 -80.28 4.79 58.74
C ALA A 183 -79.58 3.80 57.79
N GLU A 184 -80.24 2.68 57.43
CA GLU A 184 -79.76 1.75 56.40
C GLU A 184 -79.71 2.40 55.02
N ARG A 185 -80.76 3.15 54.64
CA ARG A 185 -80.80 3.94 53.39
C ARG A 185 -79.67 4.96 53.35
N ASP A 186 -79.42 5.69 54.43
CA ASP A 186 -78.37 6.72 54.47
C ASP A 186 -76.97 6.09 54.46
N ARG A 187 -76.80 4.92 55.12
CA ARG A 187 -75.58 4.10 55.03
C ARG A 187 -75.32 3.61 53.60
N LEU A 188 -76.31 3.03 52.93
CA LEU A 188 -76.21 2.62 51.53
C LEU A 188 -75.98 3.84 50.60
N GLN A 189 -76.56 4.99 50.95
CA GLN A 189 -76.22 6.34 50.47
C GLN A 189 -74.70 6.54 50.37
N VAL A 190 -74.01 6.44 51.52
CA VAL A 190 -72.56 6.64 51.65
C VAL A 190 -71.75 5.52 50.99
N GLU A 191 -72.10 4.25 51.20
CA GLU A 191 -71.39 3.10 50.60
C GLU A 191 -71.41 3.16 49.06
N TRP A 192 -72.54 3.54 48.46
CA TRP A 192 -72.66 3.75 47.01
C TRP A 192 -71.87 4.95 46.50
N GLN A 193 -71.83 6.06 47.25
CA GLN A 193 -70.99 7.20 46.89
C GLN A 193 -69.50 6.82 46.92
N LEU A 194 -69.04 6.13 47.96
CA LEU A 194 -67.66 5.64 48.07
C LEU A 194 -67.30 4.65 46.95
N MET A 195 -68.23 3.75 46.57
CA MET A 195 -68.03 2.86 45.41
C MET A 195 -67.91 3.65 44.10
N ARG A 196 -68.68 4.72 43.89
CA ARG A 196 -68.54 5.60 42.72
C ARG A 196 -67.19 6.33 42.72
N GLU A 197 -66.79 6.92 43.82
CA GLU A 197 -65.53 7.68 43.92
C GLU A 197 -64.32 6.75 43.72
N SER A 198 -64.40 5.51 44.25
CA SER A 198 -63.43 4.45 43.98
C SER A 198 -63.39 4.04 42.51
N LEU A 199 -64.55 3.88 41.85
CA LEU A 199 -64.64 3.58 40.42
C LEU A 199 -64.01 4.70 39.57
N GLN A 200 -64.33 5.97 39.84
CA GLN A 200 -63.77 7.12 39.13
C GLN A 200 -62.25 7.23 39.30
N SER A 201 -61.74 6.90 40.49
CA SER A 201 -60.29 6.81 40.74
C SER A 201 -59.62 5.68 39.93
N ALA A 202 -60.29 4.52 39.81
CA ALA A 202 -59.83 3.41 38.98
C ALA A 202 -59.89 3.74 37.48
N GLU A 203 -60.95 4.40 37.00
CA GLU A 203 -61.09 4.88 35.62
C GLU A 203 -60.00 5.90 35.27
N ALA A 204 -59.72 6.86 36.14
CA ALA A 204 -58.63 7.82 35.96
C ALA A 204 -57.24 7.13 35.94
N THR A 205 -57.03 6.13 36.81
CA THR A 205 -55.80 5.33 36.84
C THR A 205 -55.62 4.53 35.55
N LEU A 206 -56.70 3.91 35.05
CA LEU A 206 -56.72 3.16 33.80
C LEU A 206 -56.49 4.07 32.59
N ALA A 207 -57.03 5.30 32.59
CA ALA A 207 -56.76 6.29 31.54
C ALA A 207 -55.28 6.71 31.51
N VAL A 208 -54.65 6.92 32.68
CA VAL A 208 -53.21 7.21 32.78
C VAL A 208 -52.36 6.02 32.30
N GLN A 209 -52.71 4.79 32.68
CA GLN A 209 -52.04 3.58 32.19
C GLN A 209 -52.20 3.40 30.68
N THR A 210 -53.39 3.65 30.13
CA THR A 210 -53.65 3.60 28.69
C THR A 210 -52.81 4.62 27.92
N ALA A 211 -52.72 5.85 28.41
CA ALA A 211 -51.87 6.89 27.83
C ALA A 211 -50.37 6.58 27.94
N ALA A 212 -49.94 5.87 28.99
CA ALA A 212 -48.56 5.39 29.13
C ALA A 212 -48.24 4.27 28.12
N VAL A 213 -49.15 3.30 27.92
CA VAL A 213 -49.01 2.26 26.90
C VAL A 213 -48.92 2.87 25.50
N GLN A 214 -49.80 3.81 25.15
CA GLN A 214 -49.78 4.48 23.84
C GLN A 214 -48.46 5.23 23.56
N ARG A 215 -47.80 5.78 24.60
CA ARG A 215 -46.47 6.39 24.46
C ARG A 215 -45.39 5.34 24.19
N LEU A 216 -45.38 4.24 24.95
CA LEU A 216 -44.45 3.13 24.75
C LEU A 216 -44.64 2.45 23.39
N GLU A 217 -45.86 2.37 22.88
CA GLU A 217 -46.16 1.91 21.52
C GLU A 217 -45.60 2.86 20.47
N ALA A 218 -45.77 4.18 20.64
CA ALA A 218 -45.19 5.19 19.76
C ALA A 218 -43.66 5.14 19.76
N GLU A 219 -43.02 5.13 20.93
CA GLU A 219 -41.57 4.97 21.11
C GLU A 219 -41.06 3.68 20.43
N LEU A 220 -41.78 2.56 20.58
CA LEU A 220 -41.46 1.30 19.91
C LEU A 220 -41.61 1.38 18.38
N THR A 221 -42.53 2.19 17.85
CA THR A 221 -42.61 2.43 16.39
C THR A 221 -41.51 3.33 15.87
N GLU A 222 -41.11 4.38 16.62
CA GLU A 222 -39.94 5.18 16.29
C GLU A 222 -38.67 4.33 16.30
N GLU A 223 -38.46 3.51 17.34
CA GLU A 223 -37.25 2.70 17.46
C GLU A 223 -37.19 1.61 16.37
N LYS A 224 -38.33 1.01 15.99
CA LYS A 224 -38.42 0.15 14.80
C LYS A 224 -38.06 0.89 13.50
N GLN A 225 -38.40 2.17 13.39
CA GLN A 225 -38.06 2.97 12.21
C GLN A 225 -36.57 3.37 12.20
N ARG A 226 -36.01 3.81 13.33
CA ARG A 226 -34.57 4.06 13.51
C ARG A 226 -33.74 2.83 13.17
N ASN A 227 -34.17 1.63 13.60
CA ASN A 227 -33.51 0.38 13.24
C ASN A 227 -33.57 0.11 11.72
N ARG A 228 -34.70 0.32 11.05
CA ARG A 228 -34.81 0.19 9.57
C ARG A 228 -33.89 1.16 8.82
N ASP A 229 -33.84 2.40 9.27
CA ASP A 229 -32.98 3.42 8.63
C ASP A 229 -31.49 3.19 8.96
N GLY A 230 -31.18 2.58 10.11
CA GLY A 230 -29.88 2.01 10.42
C GLY A 230 -29.49 0.84 9.51
N TYR A 231 -30.39 -0.09 9.22
CA TYR A 231 -30.17 -1.16 8.24
C TYR A 231 -29.92 -0.60 6.83
N ARG A 232 -30.72 0.38 6.37
CA ARG A 232 -30.50 1.08 5.09
C ARG A 232 -29.15 1.81 5.04
N ALA A 233 -28.73 2.40 6.16
CA ALA A 233 -27.41 3.02 6.25
C ALA A 233 -26.29 1.97 6.15
N LEU A 234 -26.44 0.80 6.77
CA LEU A 234 -25.51 -0.33 6.66
C LEU A 234 -25.47 -0.89 5.22
N GLU A 235 -26.61 -1.10 4.57
CA GLU A 235 -26.70 -1.48 3.15
C GLU A 235 -25.93 -0.47 2.27
N SER A 236 -26.16 0.84 2.47
CA SER A 236 -25.45 1.89 1.74
C SER A 236 -23.95 1.99 2.09
N TRP A 237 -23.50 1.46 3.22
CA TRP A 237 -22.07 1.33 3.54
C TRP A 237 -21.47 0.09 2.88
N GLU A 238 -22.18 -1.03 2.87
CA GLU A 238 -21.77 -2.25 2.17
C GLU A 238 -21.70 -2.04 0.65
N GLU A 239 -22.64 -1.31 0.04
CA GLU A 239 -22.58 -0.90 -1.37
C GLU A 239 -21.31 -0.08 -1.68
N LYS A 240 -20.94 0.86 -0.80
CA LYS A 240 -19.72 1.69 -0.94
C LYS A 240 -18.47 0.84 -0.76
N GLU A 241 -18.42 -0.02 0.25
CA GLU A 241 -17.29 -0.94 0.47
C GLU A 241 -17.11 -1.89 -0.71
N ASN A 242 -18.22 -2.43 -1.25
CA ASN A 242 -18.22 -3.27 -2.45
C ASN A 242 -17.92 -2.48 -3.74
N SER A 243 -18.12 -1.16 -3.77
CA SER A 243 -17.60 -0.27 -4.82
C SER A 243 -16.09 -0.11 -4.71
N TRP A 244 -15.56 0.22 -3.53
CA TRP A 244 -14.12 0.36 -3.29
C TRP A 244 -13.36 -0.95 -3.52
N LYS A 245 -13.92 -2.11 -3.14
CA LYS A 245 -13.35 -3.43 -3.46
C LYS A 245 -13.22 -3.63 -4.98
N ARG A 246 -14.23 -3.25 -5.77
CA ARG A 246 -14.18 -3.32 -7.24
C ARG A 246 -13.16 -2.35 -7.84
N GLU A 247 -13.07 -1.14 -7.31
CA GLU A 247 -12.10 -0.13 -7.74
C GLU A 247 -10.66 -0.55 -7.43
N ILE A 248 -10.38 -1.03 -6.23
CA ILE A 248 -9.07 -1.58 -5.82
C ILE A 248 -8.69 -2.79 -6.70
N LEU A 249 -9.64 -3.67 -7.02
CA LEU A 249 -9.42 -4.78 -7.95
C LEU A 249 -9.09 -4.29 -9.36
N ALA A 250 -9.80 -3.28 -9.89
CA ALA A 250 -9.55 -2.72 -11.23
C ALA A 250 -8.21 -1.96 -11.32
N ILE A 251 -7.80 -1.27 -10.24
CA ILE A 251 -6.46 -0.68 -10.11
C ILE A 251 -5.40 -1.78 -10.09
N ARG A 252 -5.63 -2.85 -9.31
CA ARG A 252 -4.72 -4.00 -9.22
C ARG A 252 -4.53 -4.69 -10.57
N THR A 253 -5.61 -5.00 -11.30
CA THR A 253 -5.48 -5.65 -12.62
C THR A 253 -4.74 -4.76 -13.59
N ARG A 254 -5.01 -3.44 -13.62
CA ARG A 254 -4.23 -2.49 -14.45
C ARG A 254 -2.74 -2.49 -14.09
N MET A 255 -2.39 -2.56 -12.80
CA MET A 255 -1.00 -2.67 -12.37
C MET A 255 -0.36 -4.01 -12.78
N GLU A 256 -1.10 -5.11 -12.72
CA GLU A 256 -0.64 -6.44 -13.15
C GLU A 256 -0.46 -6.49 -14.69
N ASP A 257 -1.33 -5.83 -15.46
CA ASP A 257 -1.21 -5.63 -16.91
C ASP A 257 0.01 -4.75 -17.25
N GLU A 258 0.19 -3.61 -16.57
CA GLU A 258 1.36 -2.73 -16.75
C GLU A 258 2.68 -3.45 -16.42
N ILE A 259 2.72 -4.23 -15.34
CA ILE A 259 3.89 -5.05 -14.98
C ILE A 259 4.17 -6.09 -16.07
N SER A 260 3.14 -6.69 -16.65
CA SER A 260 3.27 -7.69 -17.72
C SER A 260 3.79 -7.06 -19.01
N SER A 261 3.22 -5.92 -19.44
CA SER A 261 3.71 -5.17 -20.61
C SER A 261 5.15 -4.66 -20.42
N ARG A 262 5.52 -4.23 -19.20
CA ARG A 262 6.91 -3.85 -18.88
C ARG A 262 7.86 -5.04 -18.93
N LYS A 263 7.46 -6.25 -18.49
CA LYS A 263 8.25 -7.48 -18.65
C LYS A 263 8.45 -7.85 -20.11
N GLU A 264 7.38 -7.88 -20.92
CA GLU A 264 7.50 -8.09 -22.37
C GLU A 264 8.45 -7.08 -23.02
N LYS A 265 8.44 -5.83 -22.56
CA LYS A 265 9.36 -4.80 -23.08
C LYS A 265 10.80 -5.02 -22.63
N ILE A 266 11.04 -5.51 -21.42
CA ILE A 266 12.36 -5.93 -20.95
C ILE A 266 12.87 -7.13 -21.76
N ASP A 267 12.03 -8.14 -22.03
CA ASP A 267 12.40 -9.30 -22.85
C ASP A 267 12.68 -8.95 -24.31
N GLN A 268 11.97 -7.96 -24.88
CA GLN A 268 12.31 -7.36 -26.18
C GLN A 268 13.68 -6.66 -26.13
N LEU A 269 13.96 -5.91 -25.06
CA LEU A 269 15.21 -5.17 -24.91
C LEU A 269 16.41 -6.12 -24.75
N HIS A 270 16.30 -7.17 -23.92
CA HIS A 270 17.32 -8.22 -23.82
C HIS A 270 17.62 -8.84 -25.19
N LYS A 271 16.61 -9.24 -25.95
CA LYS A 271 16.80 -9.78 -27.32
C LYS A 271 17.46 -8.79 -28.28
N THR A 272 17.21 -7.49 -28.13
CA THR A 272 17.94 -6.48 -28.92
C THR A 272 19.37 -6.28 -28.46
N VAL A 273 19.68 -6.46 -27.17
CA VAL A 273 21.05 -6.42 -26.63
C VAL A 273 21.82 -7.65 -27.11
N GLU A 274 21.30 -8.87 -26.90
CA GLU A 274 21.91 -10.13 -27.37
C GLU A 274 22.29 -10.04 -28.85
N ARG A 275 21.36 -9.61 -29.71
CA ARG A 275 21.57 -9.41 -31.14
C ARG A 275 22.61 -8.33 -31.48
N LEU A 276 22.73 -7.29 -30.67
CA LEU A 276 23.76 -6.24 -30.82
C LEU A 276 25.14 -6.73 -30.33
N GLU A 277 25.19 -7.64 -29.35
CA GLU A 277 26.43 -8.29 -28.93
C GLU A 277 26.91 -9.32 -29.96
N GLU A 278 26.00 -10.07 -30.59
CA GLU A 278 26.30 -10.91 -31.75
C GLU A 278 26.85 -10.07 -32.93
N GLU A 279 26.20 -8.95 -33.26
CA GLU A 279 26.68 -8.03 -34.31
C GLU A 279 28.05 -7.41 -33.95
N ARG A 280 28.27 -7.03 -32.68
CA ARG A 280 29.57 -6.55 -32.17
C ARG A 280 30.66 -7.60 -32.32
N ASP A 281 30.40 -8.84 -31.91
CA ASP A 281 31.41 -9.90 -31.87
C ASP A 281 31.76 -10.38 -33.28
N GLU A 282 30.79 -10.41 -34.21
CA GLU A 282 31.08 -10.67 -35.62
C GLU A 282 31.88 -9.52 -36.25
N LEU A 283 31.53 -8.26 -35.98
CA LEU A 283 32.34 -7.10 -36.39
C LEU A 283 33.77 -7.19 -35.83
N GLY A 284 33.94 -7.57 -34.56
CA GLY A 284 35.25 -7.80 -33.93
C GLY A 284 36.09 -8.86 -34.65
N LYS A 285 35.49 -9.98 -35.06
CA LYS A 285 36.16 -11.01 -35.89
C LYS A 285 36.58 -10.43 -37.24
N THR A 286 35.70 -9.69 -37.93
CA THR A 286 36.03 -9.08 -39.24
C THR A 286 37.13 -8.03 -39.12
N LEU A 287 37.15 -7.22 -38.05
CA LEU A 287 38.19 -6.25 -37.79
C LEU A 287 39.54 -6.94 -37.56
N SER A 288 39.60 -7.94 -36.68
CA SER A 288 40.84 -8.69 -36.42
C SER A 288 41.36 -9.41 -37.68
N SER A 289 40.45 -9.90 -38.54
CA SER A 289 40.82 -10.46 -39.84
C SER A 289 41.38 -9.41 -40.80
N ALA A 290 40.81 -8.20 -40.82
CA ALA A 290 41.31 -7.08 -41.63
C ALA A 290 42.66 -6.57 -41.12
N GLU A 291 42.86 -6.47 -39.80
CA GLU A 291 44.15 -6.12 -39.17
C GLU A 291 45.24 -7.15 -39.50
N ALA A 292 44.93 -8.44 -39.42
CA ALA A 292 45.84 -9.51 -39.82
C ALA A 292 46.20 -9.43 -41.32
N SER A 293 45.22 -9.13 -42.19
CA SER A 293 45.44 -8.91 -43.62
C SER A 293 46.33 -7.68 -43.88
N LEU A 294 46.09 -6.58 -43.18
CA LEU A 294 46.91 -5.35 -43.26
C LEU A 294 48.35 -5.60 -42.77
N ALA A 295 48.54 -6.38 -41.71
CA ALA A 295 49.86 -6.77 -41.23
C ALA A 295 50.62 -7.62 -42.27
N VAL A 296 49.94 -8.58 -42.92
CA VAL A 296 50.52 -9.38 -44.03
C VAL A 296 50.88 -8.50 -45.23
N GLN A 297 50.01 -7.55 -45.61
CA GLN A 297 50.28 -6.61 -46.70
C GLN A 297 51.46 -5.67 -46.36
N THR A 298 51.52 -5.15 -45.13
CA THR A 298 52.64 -4.31 -44.66
C THR A 298 53.96 -5.07 -44.70
N ALA A 299 53.97 -6.33 -44.24
CA ALA A 299 55.15 -7.19 -44.32
C ALA A 299 55.53 -7.54 -45.78
N ALA A 300 54.56 -7.61 -46.70
CA ALA A 300 54.83 -7.79 -48.13
C ALA A 300 55.46 -6.54 -48.75
N VAL A 301 54.96 -5.34 -48.44
CA VAL A 301 55.54 -4.05 -48.87
C VAL A 301 56.99 -3.93 -48.38
N GLN A 302 57.26 -4.17 -47.09
CA GLN A 302 58.62 -4.12 -46.54
C GLN A 302 59.60 -5.10 -47.22
N ARG A 303 59.11 -6.27 -47.68
CA ARG A 303 59.93 -7.21 -48.48
C ARG A 303 60.23 -6.66 -49.87
N LEU A 304 59.24 -6.05 -50.53
CA LEU A 304 59.40 -5.42 -51.86
C LEU A 304 60.31 -4.19 -51.79
N GLU A 305 60.19 -3.36 -50.75
CA GLU A 305 61.10 -2.23 -50.50
C GLU A 305 62.53 -2.71 -50.27
N LYS A 306 62.71 -3.80 -49.51
CA LYS A 306 64.03 -4.42 -49.31
C LYS A 306 64.60 -5.00 -50.61
N GLN A 307 63.79 -5.67 -51.44
CA GLN A 307 64.21 -6.16 -52.76
C GLN A 307 64.58 -5.00 -53.70
N SER A 308 63.78 -3.93 -53.70
CA SER A 308 64.04 -2.70 -54.47
C SER A 308 65.35 -2.03 -54.04
N SER A 309 65.66 -1.97 -52.74
CA SER A 309 66.93 -1.42 -52.25
C SER A 309 68.14 -2.29 -52.63
N THR A 310 68.01 -3.62 -52.63
CA THR A 310 69.03 -4.54 -53.18
C THR A 310 69.25 -4.30 -54.67
N LEU A 311 68.18 -4.29 -55.48
CA LEU A 311 68.27 -4.03 -56.92
C LEU A 311 68.87 -2.64 -57.24
N LEU A 312 68.60 -1.63 -56.41
CA LEU A 312 69.24 -0.31 -56.52
C LEU A 312 70.75 -0.35 -56.23
N VAL A 313 71.22 -1.22 -55.32
CA VAL A 313 72.66 -1.43 -55.08
C VAL A 313 73.28 -2.20 -56.25
N GLU A 314 72.61 -3.22 -56.77
CA GLU A 314 73.06 -3.99 -57.94
C GLU A 314 73.17 -3.09 -59.18
N VAL A 315 72.16 -2.27 -59.50
CA VAL A 315 72.21 -1.30 -60.62
C VAL A 315 73.34 -0.28 -60.43
N ARG A 316 73.61 0.18 -59.20
CA ARG A 316 74.77 1.05 -58.89
C ARG A 316 76.12 0.31 -59.01
N GLN A 317 76.14 -1.01 -58.88
CA GLN A 317 77.34 -1.82 -59.10
C GLN A 317 77.55 -2.08 -60.60
N CYS A 318 76.48 -2.42 -61.33
CA CYS A 318 76.51 -2.56 -62.79
C CYS A 318 77.00 -1.27 -63.47
N ARG A 319 76.48 -0.08 -63.09
CA ARG A 319 76.95 1.20 -63.64
C ARG A 319 78.45 1.45 -63.39
N ARG A 320 78.94 1.19 -62.17
CA ARG A 320 80.38 1.29 -61.89
C ARG A 320 81.21 0.31 -62.73
N SER A 321 80.73 -0.92 -62.93
CA SER A 321 81.41 -1.86 -63.84
C SER A 321 81.33 -1.44 -65.30
N GLU A 322 80.25 -0.78 -65.74
CA GLU A 322 80.13 -0.21 -67.09
C GLU A 322 81.10 0.96 -67.29
N GLU A 323 81.28 1.80 -66.27
CA GLU A 323 82.30 2.86 -66.21
C GLU A 323 83.72 2.27 -66.24
N GLU A 324 84.02 1.22 -65.48
CA GLU A 324 85.29 0.48 -65.57
C GLU A 324 85.54 -0.12 -66.97
N TRP A 325 84.53 -0.73 -67.59
CA TRP A 325 84.65 -1.29 -68.94
C TRP A 325 84.82 -0.20 -70.02
N LYS A 326 84.19 0.96 -69.84
CA LYS A 326 84.42 2.15 -70.69
C LYS A 326 85.85 2.66 -70.55
N MET A 327 86.34 2.83 -69.33
CA MET A 327 87.74 3.22 -69.08
C MET A 327 88.73 2.25 -69.74
N ARG A 328 88.57 0.93 -69.55
CA ARG A 328 89.41 -0.09 -70.21
C ARG A 328 89.31 -0.04 -71.75
N GLY A 329 88.13 0.30 -72.29
CA GLY A 329 87.93 0.51 -73.73
C GLY A 329 88.65 1.76 -74.25
N GLU A 330 88.64 2.85 -73.50
CA GLU A 330 89.36 4.09 -73.83
C GLU A 330 90.88 3.92 -73.70
N GLU A 331 91.35 3.20 -72.68
CA GLU A 331 92.75 2.78 -72.50
C GLU A 331 93.22 1.93 -73.69
N ALA A 332 92.47 0.89 -74.08
CA ALA A 332 92.79 0.07 -75.24
C ALA A 332 92.77 0.87 -76.56
N LEU A 333 91.85 1.83 -76.72
CA LEU A 333 91.84 2.73 -77.87
C LEU A 333 93.03 3.71 -77.89
N ALA A 334 93.54 4.10 -76.72
CA ALA A 334 94.76 4.90 -76.60
C ALA A 334 96.02 4.07 -76.90
N GLU A 335 96.07 2.81 -76.44
CA GLU A 335 97.14 1.87 -76.75
C GLU A 335 97.20 1.56 -78.26
N VAL A 336 96.06 1.27 -78.90
CA VAL A 336 95.98 1.05 -80.35
C VAL A 336 96.46 2.29 -81.14
N LYS A 337 96.13 3.51 -80.69
CA LYS A 337 96.66 4.75 -81.30
C LYS A 337 98.17 4.89 -81.11
N SER A 338 98.71 4.54 -79.94
CA SER A 338 100.15 4.52 -79.68
C SER A 338 100.89 3.53 -80.57
N LEU A 339 100.36 2.30 -80.69
CA LEU A 339 100.90 1.26 -81.57
C LEU A 339 100.82 1.64 -83.05
N GLN A 340 99.75 2.33 -83.48
CA GLN A 340 99.64 2.85 -84.84
C GLN A 340 100.70 3.92 -85.15
N ILE A 341 100.97 4.85 -84.21
CA ILE A 341 102.04 5.83 -84.35
C ILE A 341 103.41 5.14 -84.45
N GLN A 342 103.67 4.14 -83.61
CA GLN A 342 104.89 3.33 -83.65
C GLN A 342 105.06 2.57 -84.98
N LEU A 343 103.96 2.03 -85.53
CA LEU A 343 103.94 1.37 -86.83
C LEU A 343 104.27 2.35 -87.97
N ASP A 344 103.70 3.55 -87.95
CA ASP A 344 103.92 4.54 -89.01
C ASP A 344 105.30 5.20 -88.92
N ASP A 345 105.87 5.37 -87.72
CA ASP A 345 107.28 5.76 -87.57
C ASP A 345 108.25 4.64 -87.95
N ALA A 346 107.89 3.36 -87.73
CA ALA A 346 108.67 2.23 -88.24
C ALA A 346 108.62 2.15 -89.78
N ARG A 347 107.46 2.44 -90.39
CA ARG A 347 107.31 2.58 -91.86
C ARG A 347 108.20 3.70 -92.40
N LYS A 348 108.10 4.92 -91.83
CA LYS A 348 108.99 6.05 -92.20
C LYS A 348 110.46 5.64 -92.14
N LYS A 349 110.92 5.06 -91.03
CA LYS A 349 112.31 4.60 -90.87
C LYS A 349 112.72 3.57 -91.93
N LYS A 350 111.85 2.62 -92.28
CA LYS A 350 112.08 1.62 -93.33
C LYS A 350 112.11 2.25 -94.73
N ASP A 351 111.32 3.28 -95.00
CA ASP A 351 111.35 4.02 -96.27
C ASP A 351 112.51 5.03 -96.34
N GLU A 352 113.02 5.49 -95.19
CA GLU A 352 114.26 6.28 -95.04
C GLU A 352 115.49 5.43 -95.34
N THR A 353 115.59 4.22 -94.74
CA THR A 353 116.70 3.30 -95.02
C THR A 353 116.66 2.79 -96.45
N LEU A 354 115.49 2.54 -97.04
CA LEU A 354 115.38 2.20 -98.46
C LEU A 354 115.85 3.33 -99.38
N ARG A 355 115.59 4.60 -99.07
CA ARG A 355 116.13 5.74 -99.84
C ARG A 355 117.65 5.83 -99.72
N SER A 356 118.19 5.78 -98.51
CA SER A 356 119.64 5.77 -98.28
C SER A 356 120.35 4.60 -98.97
N LEU A 357 119.69 3.44 -99.09
CA LEU A 357 120.22 2.28 -99.79
C LEU A 357 120.16 2.43 -101.33
N HIS A 358 119.16 3.13 -101.88
CA HIS A 358 119.16 3.54 -103.29
C HIS A 358 120.26 4.58 -103.57
N GLU A 359 120.38 5.63 -102.76
CA GLU A 359 121.45 6.64 -102.87
C GLU A 359 122.85 6.00 -102.80
N SER A 360 123.03 5.02 -101.91
CA SER A 360 124.26 4.22 -101.86
C SER A 360 124.45 3.36 -103.11
N THR A 361 123.38 2.84 -103.71
CA THR A 361 123.47 2.04 -104.95
C THR A 361 123.83 2.93 -106.14
N ASP A 362 123.25 4.12 -106.26
CA ASP A 362 123.56 5.10 -107.30
C ASP A 362 125.03 5.59 -107.21
N THR A 363 125.56 5.76 -105.99
CA THR A 363 127.00 6.06 -105.79
C THR A 363 127.91 4.87 -106.12
N PHE A 364 127.43 3.63 -105.98
CA PHE A 364 128.16 2.45 -106.46
C PHE A 364 128.07 2.28 -107.99
N GLU A 365 126.93 2.55 -108.64
CA GLU A 365 126.85 2.50 -110.10
C GLU A 365 127.71 3.59 -110.77
N THR A 366 127.69 4.82 -110.24
CA THR A 366 128.55 5.90 -110.75
C THR A 366 130.04 5.59 -110.60
N THR A 367 130.49 5.11 -109.43
CA THR A 367 131.89 4.71 -109.24
C THR A 367 132.28 3.48 -110.08
N ILE A 368 131.38 2.52 -110.32
CA ILE A 368 131.60 1.42 -111.26
C ILE A 368 131.75 1.93 -112.71
N ASN A 369 130.96 2.93 -113.11
CA ASN A 369 131.06 3.53 -114.45
C ASN A 369 132.36 4.33 -114.64
N ASP A 370 132.81 5.07 -113.62
CA ASP A 370 134.13 5.73 -113.64
C ASP A 370 135.28 4.72 -113.69
N LEU A 371 135.19 3.61 -112.94
CA LEU A 371 136.17 2.52 -113.01
C LEU A 371 136.20 1.84 -114.39
N ARG A 372 135.04 1.63 -115.04
CA ARG A 372 134.97 1.11 -116.42
C ARG A 372 135.62 2.07 -117.42
N LYS A 373 135.40 3.38 -117.26
CA LYS A 373 136.04 4.42 -118.09
C LYS A 373 137.55 4.43 -117.90
N ALA A 374 138.03 4.45 -116.65
CA ALA A 374 139.45 4.38 -116.32
C ALA A 374 140.13 3.09 -116.85
N TYR A 375 139.40 1.97 -116.86
CA TYR A 375 139.87 0.71 -117.46
C TYR A 375 140.03 0.83 -118.98
N GLY A 376 139.05 1.41 -119.69
CA GLY A 376 139.16 1.66 -121.14
C GLY A 376 140.28 2.65 -121.51
N GLU A 377 140.52 3.67 -120.69
CA GLU A 377 141.68 4.56 -120.82
C GLU A 377 143.02 3.83 -120.56
N SER A 378 143.03 2.83 -119.68
CA SER A 378 144.22 1.99 -119.44
C SER A 378 144.48 1.02 -120.60
N GLU A 379 143.44 0.36 -121.10
CA GLU A 379 143.52 -0.59 -122.22
C GLU A 379 143.99 0.09 -123.52
N SER A 380 143.51 1.31 -123.78
CA SER A 380 143.95 2.10 -124.94
C SER A 380 145.41 2.58 -124.82
N ARG A 381 145.89 2.93 -123.62
CA ARG A 381 147.34 3.14 -123.37
C ARG A 381 148.14 1.85 -123.58
N GLY A 382 147.64 0.69 -123.14
CA GLY A 382 148.25 -0.61 -123.39
C GLY A 382 148.41 -0.92 -124.88
N LYS A 383 147.37 -0.64 -125.68
CA LYS A 383 147.41 -0.79 -127.15
C LYS A 383 148.40 0.17 -127.82
N MET A 384 148.55 1.40 -127.32
CA MET A 384 149.59 2.33 -127.78
C MET A 384 150.99 1.76 -127.52
N TYR A 385 151.29 1.32 -126.30
CA TYR A 385 152.59 0.75 -125.95
C TYR A 385 152.90 -0.55 -126.73
N MET A 386 151.91 -1.38 -127.05
CA MET A 386 152.12 -2.55 -127.91
C MET A 386 152.54 -2.16 -129.34
N ASN A 387 151.87 -1.19 -129.96
CA ASN A 387 152.23 -0.67 -131.29
C ASN A 387 153.63 -0.01 -131.30
N GLU A 388 154.00 0.65 -130.20
CA GLU A 388 155.32 1.28 -130.03
C GLU A 388 156.42 0.23 -129.84
N ASN A 389 156.13 -0.86 -129.13
CA ASN A 389 157.03 -2.01 -128.98
C ASN A 389 157.21 -2.76 -130.33
N GLU A 390 156.16 -2.89 -131.15
CA GLU A 390 156.27 -3.41 -132.52
C GLU A 390 157.16 -2.54 -133.43
N LYS A 391 157.15 -1.21 -133.27
CA LYS A 391 158.11 -0.32 -133.96
C LYS A 391 159.54 -0.60 -133.51
N LEU A 392 159.77 -0.60 -132.20
CA LEU A 392 161.08 -0.84 -131.60
C LEU A 392 161.64 -2.23 -131.98
N GLN A 393 160.80 -3.25 -132.11
CA GLN A 393 161.21 -4.56 -132.63
C GLN A 393 161.69 -4.51 -134.09
N LYS A 394 160.98 -3.77 -134.96
CA LYS A 394 161.37 -3.59 -136.37
C LYS A 394 162.67 -2.77 -136.51
N GLU A 395 162.85 -1.76 -135.66
CA GLU A 395 164.10 -1.00 -135.57
C GLU A 395 165.27 -1.87 -135.05
N LEU A 396 165.03 -2.73 -134.05
CA LEU A 396 166.00 -3.72 -133.58
C LEU A 396 166.34 -4.79 -134.64
N GLU A 397 165.41 -5.14 -135.53
CA GLU A 397 165.66 -6.06 -136.64
C GLU A 397 166.63 -5.44 -137.67
N VAL A 398 166.40 -4.18 -138.06
CA VAL A 398 167.31 -3.40 -138.93
C VAL A 398 168.68 -3.25 -138.28
N LEU A 399 168.73 -2.98 -136.97
CA LEU A 399 169.99 -2.92 -136.22
C LEU A 399 170.71 -4.28 -136.19
N ARG A 400 170.01 -5.41 -136.06
CA ARG A 400 170.61 -6.76 -136.12
C ARG A 400 171.24 -7.06 -137.47
N ASP A 401 170.60 -6.67 -138.58
CA ASP A 401 171.21 -6.84 -139.90
C ASP A 401 172.41 -5.92 -140.10
N SER A 402 172.35 -4.66 -139.62
CA SER A 402 173.55 -3.80 -139.59
C SER A 402 174.68 -4.37 -138.71
N MET A 403 174.35 -5.15 -137.68
CA MET A 403 175.35 -5.87 -136.88
C MET A 403 175.96 -7.07 -137.62
N LYS A 404 175.28 -7.71 -138.57
CA LYS A 404 175.89 -8.76 -139.41
C LYS A 404 176.94 -8.18 -140.36
N ASP A 405 176.66 -7.02 -140.97
CA ASP A 405 177.62 -6.30 -141.80
C ASP A 405 178.81 -5.80 -140.97
N LEU A 406 178.57 -5.32 -139.74
CA LEU A 406 179.62 -5.01 -138.78
C LEU A 406 180.38 -6.27 -138.31
N GLU A 407 179.75 -7.45 -138.22
CA GLU A 407 180.44 -8.70 -137.88
C GLU A 407 181.32 -9.23 -139.02
N ALA A 408 180.99 -8.94 -140.28
CA ALA A 408 181.90 -9.14 -141.41
C ALA A 408 183.15 -8.26 -141.27
N MET A 409 182.97 -6.95 -141.04
CA MET A 409 184.08 -6.02 -140.75
C MET A 409 184.85 -6.40 -139.48
N LYS A 410 184.17 -6.97 -138.47
CA LYS A 410 184.77 -7.42 -137.20
C LYS A 410 185.64 -8.66 -137.36
N LYS A 411 185.40 -9.53 -138.35
CA LYS A 411 186.34 -10.62 -138.69
C LYS A 411 187.66 -10.08 -139.25
N ASP A 412 187.63 -8.96 -139.98
CA ASP A 412 188.86 -8.29 -140.41
C ASP A 412 189.51 -7.47 -139.30
N TYR A 413 188.74 -6.95 -138.34
CA TYR A 413 189.28 -6.28 -137.15
C TYR A 413 189.86 -7.27 -136.11
N GLU A 414 189.24 -8.42 -135.89
CA GLU A 414 189.74 -9.47 -134.98
C GLU A 414 191.02 -10.12 -135.51
N ARG A 415 191.29 -10.03 -136.82
CA ARG A 415 192.59 -10.31 -137.42
C ARG A 415 193.71 -9.40 -136.88
N MET A 416 193.40 -8.15 -136.49
CA MET A 416 194.33 -7.23 -135.85
C MET A 416 194.21 -7.20 -134.31
N ARG A 417 193.09 -7.69 -133.74
CA ARG A 417 192.83 -7.65 -132.30
C ARG A 417 193.30 -8.89 -131.51
N TYR A 418 194.06 -9.79 -132.13
CA TYR A 418 194.71 -10.90 -131.41
C TYR A 418 195.89 -10.44 -130.51
N GLU A 419 196.31 -9.18 -130.60
CA GLU A 419 197.52 -8.67 -129.92
C GLU A 419 197.27 -7.98 -128.55
N LEU A 420 196.02 -7.76 -128.10
CA LEU A 420 195.75 -6.75 -127.06
C LEU A 420 194.64 -7.07 -126.00
N VAL A 421 195.02 -7.85 -124.95
CA VAL A 421 194.63 -7.77 -123.50
C VAL A 421 193.13 -7.97 -123.11
N ALA A 422 192.64 -8.63 -122.02
CA ALA A 422 193.10 -9.31 -120.76
C ALA A 422 193.02 -8.57 -119.37
N LEU A 423 191.97 -8.86 -118.51
CA LEU A 423 191.87 -8.90 -116.98
C LEU A 423 190.90 -7.94 -116.12
N LYS A 424 190.25 -8.45 -115.01
CA LYS A 424 189.80 -7.87 -113.63
C LYS A 424 188.28 -7.78 -113.06
N SER A 425 188.04 -7.74 -111.68
CA SER A 425 186.75 -7.82 -110.80
C SER A 425 186.91 -7.44 -109.23
N ALA A 426 186.08 -7.44 -108.09
CA ALA A 426 184.65 -7.61 -107.51
C ALA A 426 184.45 -7.18 -105.94
N GLY A 427 183.29 -7.35 -105.15
CA GLY A 427 183.07 -6.96 -103.66
C GLY A 427 181.74 -7.31 -102.80
N MET A 428 181.61 -7.04 -101.42
CA MET A 428 180.56 -7.44 -100.33
C MET A 428 180.54 -6.58 -98.95
N ASN A 429 179.82 -6.66 -97.75
CA ASN A 429 178.46 -7.02 -97.08
C ASN A 429 178.34 -6.68 -95.47
N GLY A 430 177.22 -6.81 -94.63
CA GLY A 430 177.08 -6.43 -93.12
C GLY A 430 175.83 -6.83 -92.14
N ASN A 431 175.76 -6.50 -90.78
CA ASN A 431 174.67 -6.81 -89.69
C ASN A 431 174.88 -6.11 -88.22
N ASN A 432 174.23 -6.15 -86.97
CA ASN A 432 172.98 -6.58 -86.14
C ASN A 432 172.93 -6.07 -84.56
N SER A 433 171.81 -6.04 -83.71
CA SER A 433 171.75 -5.80 -82.15
C SER A 433 170.36 -5.86 -81.28
N ALA A 434 170.27 -5.88 -79.88
CA ALA A 434 169.02 -5.84 -78.95
C ALA A 434 169.10 -5.72 -77.32
N ASN A 435 167.94 -5.61 -76.55
CA ASN A 435 167.54 -6.12 -75.13
C ASN A 435 167.22 -5.19 -73.85
N GLY A 436 166.31 -5.58 -72.88
CA GLY A 436 166.17 -4.90 -71.53
C GLY A 436 165.02 -5.03 -70.44
N PHE A 437 163.95 -5.87 -70.47
CA PHE A 437 162.64 -5.52 -69.80
C PHE A 437 162.15 -6.15 -68.44
N LYS A 438 162.83 -7.10 -67.77
CA LYS A 438 162.11 -8.14 -66.95
C LYS A 438 161.61 -7.80 -65.51
N GLN A 439 162.07 -6.75 -64.84
CA GLN A 439 161.97 -6.66 -63.36
C GLN A 439 160.70 -5.99 -62.79
N ILE A 440 159.91 -5.28 -63.61
CA ILE A 440 158.74 -4.47 -63.16
C ILE A 440 157.46 -5.32 -63.01
N GLN A 441 157.45 -6.53 -63.56
CA GLN A 441 156.21 -7.30 -63.76
C GLN A 441 155.71 -8.01 -62.49
N ASP A 442 156.60 -8.42 -61.59
CA ASP A 442 156.28 -9.34 -60.50
C ASP A 442 155.57 -8.67 -59.30
N GLU A 443 155.80 -7.37 -59.04
CA GLU A 443 155.16 -6.65 -57.93
C GLU A 443 153.66 -6.39 -58.18
N ARG A 444 153.30 -6.07 -59.43
CA ARG A 444 151.92 -5.78 -59.87
C ARG A 444 150.96 -6.91 -59.51
N ASP A 445 151.42 -8.15 -59.69
CA ASP A 445 150.58 -9.35 -59.57
C ASP A 445 150.41 -9.82 -58.12
N ARG A 446 151.00 -9.12 -57.14
CA ARG A 446 150.72 -9.33 -55.71
C ARG A 446 149.49 -8.54 -55.25
N ILE A 447 149.43 -7.24 -55.58
CA ILE A 447 148.38 -6.31 -55.11
C ILE A 447 146.99 -6.71 -55.63
N LEU A 448 146.91 -7.21 -56.86
CA LEU A 448 145.65 -7.65 -57.47
C LEU A 448 144.94 -8.76 -56.67
N ARG A 449 145.68 -9.69 -56.07
CA ARG A 449 145.12 -10.83 -55.31
C ARG A 449 144.48 -10.43 -53.98
N GLU A 450 144.97 -9.38 -53.32
CA GLU A 450 144.38 -8.88 -52.08
C GLU A 450 143.04 -8.16 -52.35
N LEU A 451 142.93 -7.48 -53.49
CA LEU A 451 141.67 -6.88 -53.98
C LEU A 451 140.61 -7.93 -54.35
N GLU A 452 141.01 -9.07 -54.90
CA GLU A 452 140.10 -10.17 -55.23
C GLU A 452 139.50 -10.85 -53.98
N ILE A 453 140.24 -10.90 -52.86
CA ILE A 453 139.78 -11.51 -51.60
C ILE A 453 138.81 -10.59 -50.83
N LEU A 454 138.95 -9.27 -50.96
CA LEU A 454 138.10 -8.30 -50.25
C LEU A 454 136.77 -8.00 -50.97
N ARG A 455 136.74 -8.07 -52.31
CA ARG A 455 135.55 -7.72 -53.10
C ARG A 455 134.29 -8.55 -52.75
N PRO A 456 134.34 -9.88 -52.54
CA PRO A 456 133.15 -10.66 -52.18
C PRO A 456 132.51 -10.22 -50.86
N LYS A 457 133.34 -9.98 -49.84
CA LYS A 457 132.89 -9.58 -48.49
C LYS A 457 132.20 -8.22 -48.47
N TYR A 458 132.60 -7.32 -49.38
CA TYR A 458 131.93 -6.02 -49.54
C TYR A 458 130.51 -6.16 -50.12
N GLU A 459 130.34 -7.00 -51.15
CA GLU A 459 129.02 -7.26 -51.74
C GLU A 459 128.11 -8.09 -50.81
N GLU A 460 128.68 -8.97 -49.99
CA GLU A 460 127.99 -9.73 -48.93
C GLU A 460 127.42 -8.79 -47.85
N MET A 461 128.26 -7.95 -47.22
CA MET A 461 127.82 -6.92 -46.25
C MET A 461 126.77 -5.96 -46.84
N LYS A 462 126.88 -5.64 -48.13
CA LYS A 462 125.94 -4.77 -48.86
C LYS A 462 124.59 -5.47 -49.10
N ALA A 463 124.58 -6.76 -49.40
CA ALA A 463 123.38 -7.58 -49.49
C ALA A 463 122.68 -7.72 -48.12
N GLU A 464 123.42 -7.97 -47.04
CA GLU A 464 122.89 -7.96 -45.67
C GLU A 464 122.28 -6.60 -45.30
N THR A 465 122.93 -5.50 -45.68
CA THR A 465 122.43 -4.14 -45.43
C THR A 465 121.08 -3.88 -46.14
N GLU A 466 120.91 -4.33 -47.38
CA GLU A 466 119.61 -4.23 -48.08
C GLU A 466 118.56 -5.19 -47.52
N ALA A 467 118.94 -6.39 -47.08
CA ALA A 467 118.04 -7.31 -46.39
C ALA A 467 117.50 -6.71 -45.08
N CYS A 468 118.37 -6.09 -44.27
CA CYS A 468 117.97 -5.37 -43.06
C CYS A 468 117.04 -4.18 -43.35
N LYS A 469 117.28 -3.41 -44.42
CA LYS A 469 116.34 -2.35 -44.88
C LYS A 469 114.98 -2.91 -45.28
N ALA A 470 114.93 -4.06 -45.95
CA ALA A 470 113.68 -4.72 -46.34
C ALA A 470 112.90 -5.23 -45.11
N ILE A 471 113.60 -5.78 -44.11
CA ILE A 471 113.00 -6.19 -42.83
C ILE A 471 112.44 -4.97 -42.09
N ASN A 472 113.19 -3.86 -42.00
CA ASN A 472 112.74 -2.68 -41.27
C ASN A 472 111.47 -2.06 -41.89
N LYS A 473 111.42 -1.93 -43.21
CA LYS A 473 110.22 -1.48 -43.94
C LYS A 473 109.00 -2.38 -43.72
N ARG A 474 109.22 -3.70 -43.54
CA ARG A 474 108.15 -4.64 -43.21
C ARG A 474 107.64 -4.44 -41.79
N LEU A 475 108.53 -4.27 -40.81
CA LEU A 475 108.16 -3.98 -39.42
C LEU A 475 107.43 -2.63 -39.29
N GLU A 476 107.83 -1.61 -40.04
CA GLU A 476 107.11 -0.33 -40.14
C GLU A 476 105.66 -0.52 -40.66
N ALA A 477 105.47 -1.35 -41.69
CA ALA A 477 104.14 -1.67 -42.21
C ALA A 477 103.29 -2.51 -41.23
N ASP A 478 103.90 -3.49 -40.54
CA ASP A 478 103.23 -4.30 -39.53
C ASP A 478 102.78 -3.43 -38.33
N VAL A 479 103.61 -2.47 -37.89
CA VAL A 479 103.25 -1.47 -36.86
C VAL A 479 102.11 -0.56 -37.31
N GLN A 480 102.13 -0.06 -38.56
CA GLN A 480 101.02 0.72 -39.10
C GLN A 480 99.71 -0.08 -39.13
N GLN A 481 99.75 -1.36 -39.52
CA GLN A 481 98.57 -2.23 -39.53
C GLN A 481 98.05 -2.51 -38.11
N LEU A 482 98.93 -2.63 -37.10
CA LEU A 482 98.53 -2.79 -35.71
C LEU A 482 97.87 -1.52 -35.15
N ASN A 483 98.38 -0.33 -35.47
CA ASN A 483 97.76 0.94 -35.06
C ASN A 483 96.36 1.14 -35.65
N ILE A 484 96.11 0.71 -36.90
CA ILE A 484 94.77 0.71 -37.50
C ILE A 484 93.82 -0.21 -36.72
N LYS A 485 94.25 -1.44 -36.42
CA LYS A 485 93.45 -2.41 -35.63
C LYS A 485 93.18 -1.92 -34.20
N LEU A 486 94.12 -1.18 -33.60
CA LEU A 486 93.93 -0.54 -32.30
C LEU A 486 92.82 0.50 -32.36
N GLY A 487 92.87 1.45 -33.30
CA GLY A 487 91.81 2.45 -33.48
C GLY A 487 90.44 1.85 -33.80
N GLU A 488 90.38 0.77 -34.59
CA GLU A 488 89.13 0.01 -34.78
C GLU A 488 88.62 -0.64 -33.47
N SER A 489 89.50 -1.04 -32.55
CA SER A 489 89.11 -1.60 -31.25
C SER A 489 88.63 -0.53 -30.28
N GLU A 490 89.26 0.65 -30.29
CA GLU A 490 88.89 1.82 -29.48
C GLU A 490 87.53 2.37 -29.91
N GLY A 491 87.29 2.57 -31.21
CA GLY A 491 85.98 3.01 -31.73
C GLY A 491 84.84 2.01 -31.46
N ARG A 492 85.14 0.71 -31.33
CA ARG A 492 84.17 -0.29 -30.85
C ARG A 492 83.90 -0.15 -29.35
N ALA A 493 84.92 0.11 -28.54
CA ALA A 493 84.78 0.34 -27.10
C ALA A 493 83.96 1.62 -26.80
N GLU A 494 84.22 2.72 -27.52
CA GLU A 494 83.41 3.95 -27.41
C GLU A 494 81.95 3.72 -27.78
N LYS A 495 81.67 2.96 -28.86
CA LYS A 495 80.29 2.62 -29.25
C LYS A 495 79.56 1.82 -28.17
N PHE A 496 80.20 0.79 -27.60
CA PHE A 496 79.62 0.03 -26.50
C PHE A 496 79.46 0.87 -25.22
N HIS A 497 80.35 1.85 -24.97
CA HIS A 497 80.20 2.79 -23.86
C HIS A 497 78.96 3.69 -24.06
N GLY A 498 78.75 4.21 -25.28
CA GLY A 498 77.56 4.98 -25.66
C GLY A 498 76.26 4.18 -25.51
N GLU A 499 76.24 2.94 -26.00
CA GLU A 499 75.09 2.02 -25.85
C GLU A 499 74.80 1.73 -24.36
N ALA A 500 75.83 1.44 -23.56
CA ALA A 500 75.69 1.25 -22.11
C ALA A 500 75.23 2.51 -21.36
N GLN A 501 75.57 3.70 -21.85
CA GLN A 501 75.07 4.97 -21.30
C GLN A 501 73.59 5.19 -21.65
N GLY A 502 73.19 4.82 -22.87
CA GLY A 502 71.78 4.81 -23.32
C GLY A 502 70.91 3.92 -22.43
N TYR A 503 71.29 2.65 -22.25
CA TYR A 503 70.56 1.72 -21.39
C TYR A 503 70.46 2.18 -19.92
N LYS A 504 71.47 2.89 -19.39
CA LYS A 504 71.37 3.51 -18.04
C LYS A 504 70.29 4.59 -17.98
N SER A 505 70.19 5.45 -19.00
CA SER A 505 69.18 6.51 -19.04
C SER A 505 67.76 5.96 -19.26
N GLU A 506 67.63 4.90 -20.06
CA GLU A 506 66.37 4.17 -20.25
C GLU A 506 65.92 3.49 -18.94
N VAL A 507 66.81 2.76 -18.27
CA VAL A 507 66.53 2.14 -16.96
C VAL A 507 66.19 3.19 -15.89
N ALA A 508 66.81 4.37 -15.92
CA ALA A 508 66.45 5.47 -15.02
C ALA A 508 65.04 6.03 -15.32
N SER A 509 64.67 6.18 -16.59
CA SER A 509 63.32 6.60 -17.00
C SER A 509 62.26 5.58 -16.59
N LEU A 510 62.51 4.29 -16.83
CA LEU A 510 61.60 3.20 -16.46
C LEU A 510 61.42 3.08 -14.93
N ARG A 511 62.47 3.34 -14.14
CA ARG A 511 62.34 3.44 -12.67
C ARG A 511 61.44 4.59 -12.25
N MET A 512 61.65 5.79 -12.80
CA MET A 512 60.81 6.96 -12.48
C MET A 512 59.34 6.73 -12.87
N GLN A 513 59.08 6.08 -14.01
CA GLN A 513 57.72 5.69 -14.42
C GLN A 513 57.09 4.65 -13.47
N LEU A 514 57.89 3.70 -12.96
CA LEU A 514 57.44 2.70 -11.99
C LEU A 514 57.13 3.33 -10.62
N GLU A 515 57.99 4.23 -10.13
CA GLU A 515 57.80 4.95 -8.87
C GLU A 515 56.53 5.83 -8.91
N ASP A 516 56.31 6.54 -10.01
CA ASP A 516 55.11 7.34 -10.29
C ASP A 516 53.83 6.48 -10.44
N ALA A 517 53.94 5.28 -11.06
CA ALA A 517 52.84 4.32 -11.12
C ALA A 517 52.50 3.71 -9.74
N VAL A 518 53.52 3.40 -8.92
CA VAL A 518 53.34 2.93 -7.54
C VAL A 518 52.66 4.01 -6.70
N ALA A 519 53.15 5.25 -6.73
CA ALA A 519 52.56 6.36 -5.97
C ALA A 519 51.08 6.61 -6.32
N ARG A 520 50.71 6.53 -7.61
CA ARG A 520 49.29 6.56 -8.04
C ARG A 520 48.48 5.41 -7.45
N SER A 521 49.04 4.19 -7.47
CA SER A 521 48.34 3.01 -6.94
C SER A 521 48.15 3.07 -5.42
N GLU A 522 49.14 3.57 -4.67
CA GLU A 522 49.05 3.75 -3.22
C GLU A 522 48.04 4.83 -2.85
N HIS A 523 47.99 5.94 -3.60
CA HIS A 523 46.98 6.98 -3.41
C HIS A 523 45.56 6.46 -3.67
N ALA A 524 45.34 5.73 -4.76
CA ALA A 524 44.04 5.11 -5.04
C ALA A 524 43.63 4.08 -3.97
N ILE A 525 44.59 3.30 -3.45
CA ILE A 525 44.37 2.37 -2.33
C ILE A 525 44.04 3.13 -1.04
N ALA A 526 44.57 4.33 -0.82
CA ALA A 526 44.21 5.18 0.32
C ALA A 526 42.76 5.69 0.21
N THR A 527 42.36 6.26 -0.94
CA THR A 527 40.98 6.72 -1.17
C THR A 527 39.96 5.59 -1.02
N LEU A 528 40.24 4.40 -1.58
CA LEU A 528 39.38 3.21 -1.42
C LEU A 528 39.31 2.68 0.03
N ARG A 529 40.25 3.04 0.91
CA ARG A 529 40.16 2.76 2.36
C ARG A 529 39.25 3.78 3.04
N GLU A 530 39.43 5.07 2.74
CA GLU A 530 38.60 6.16 3.29
C GLU A 530 37.13 5.98 2.90
N GLU A 531 36.82 5.70 1.63
CA GLU A 531 35.46 5.38 1.16
C GLU A 531 34.85 4.17 1.90
N ARG A 532 35.65 3.10 2.07
CA ARG A 532 35.20 1.89 2.77
C ARG A 532 34.98 2.13 4.27
N ASP A 533 35.79 2.97 4.91
CA ASP A 533 35.64 3.29 6.34
C ASP A 533 34.45 4.24 6.57
N ILE A 534 34.18 5.17 5.63
CA ILE A 534 32.94 5.96 5.59
C ILE A 534 31.73 5.03 5.48
N LEU A 535 31.69 4.14 4.48
CA LEU A 535 30.60 3.17 4.30
C LEU A 535 30.41 2.25 5.52
N HIS A 536 31.49 1.89 6.22
CA HIS A 536 31.40 1.12 7.46
C HIS A 536 30.70 1.92 8.57
N SER A 537 31.04 3.21 8.72
CA SER A 537 30.39 4.10 9.68
C SER A 537 28.91 4.36 9.36
N GLU A 538 28.54 4.42 8.08
CA GLU A 538 27.13 4.53 7.65
C GLU A 538 26.35 3.25 7.94
N LEU A 539 26.93 2.07 7.65
CA LEU A 539 26.32 0.78 7.98
C LEU A 539 26.14 0.60 9.49
N GLU A 540 27.10 1.03 10.31
CA GLU A 540 26.99 0.97 11.77
C GLU A 540 25.95 1.97 12.31
N ARG A 541 25.88 3.20 11.76
CA ARG A 541 24.83 4.18 12.04
C ARG A 541 23.43 3.64 11.68
N LEU A 542 23.27 3.01 10.51
CA LEU A 542 22.02 2.39 10.06
C LEU A 542 21.64 1.20 10.95
N ARG A 543 22.61 0.37 11.34
CA ARG A 543 22.40 -0.74 12.28
C ARG A 543 21.92 -0.27 13.65
N ASN A 544 22.53 0.79 14.18
CA ASN A 544 22.12 1.40 15.44
C ASN A 544 20.72 2.02 15.34
N SER A 545 20.38 2.67 14.23
CA SER A 545 19.03 3.19 13.95
C SER A 545 17.99 2.07 13.86
N LEU A 546 18.30 0.97 13.19
CA LEU A 546 17.42 -0.21 13.11
C LEU A 546 17.23 -0.88 14.48
N GLN A 547 18.29 -0.94 15.30
CA GLN A 547 18.21 -1.47 16.66
C GLN A 547 17.36 -0.58 17.57
N ALA A 548 17.45 0.75 17.44
CA ALA A 548 16.58 1.69 18.13
C ALA A 548 15.10 1.53 17.70
N ALA A 549 14.82 1.50 16.40
CA ALA A 549 13.46 1.28 15.89
C ALA A 549 12.88 -0.09 16.33
N SER A 550 13.71 -1.14 16.37
CA SER A 550 13.31 -2.46 16.90
C SER A 550 13.00 -2.43 18.41
N ALA A 551 13.75 -1.63 19.18
CA ALA A 551 13.47 -1.41 20.60
C ALA A 551 12.17 -0.60 20.80
N GLU A 552 11.91 0.43 19.98
CA GLU A 552 10.66 1.19 19.99
C GLU A 552 9.45 0.32 19.61
N VAL A 553 9.55 -0.49 18.56
CA VAL A 553 8.52 -1.47 18.19
C VAL A 553 8.29 -2.47 19.33
N THR A 554 9.36 -2.95 19.99
CA THR A 554 9.23 -3.84 21.15
C THR A 554 8.54 -3.15 22.33
N ALA A 555 8.87 -1.87 22.61
CA ALA A 555 8.22 -1.07 23.65
C ALA A 555 6.75 -0.78 23.30
N GLY A 556 6.43 -0.55 22.03
CA GLY A 556 5.07 -0.41 21.50
C GLY A 556 4.26 -1.69 21.61
N MET A 557 4.84 -2.84 21.28
CA MET A 557 4.20 -4.14 21.52
C MET A 557 3.96 -4.39 23.02
N GLN A 558 4.89 -3.96 23.88
CA GLN A 558 4.69 -4.02 25.34
C GLN A 558 3.65 -3.01 25.85
N SER A 559 3.50 -1.83 25.25
CA SER A 559 2.47 -0.86 25.64
C SER A 559 1.09 -1.31 25.16
N VAL A 560 0.96 -1.82 23.94
CA VAL A 560 -0.25 -2.48 23.43
C VAL A 560 -0.61 -3.71 24.28
N ALA A 561 0.36 -4.53 24.66
CA ALA A 561 0.11 -5.66 25.58
C ALA A 561 -0.32 -5.19 26.98
N LYS A 562 0.22 -4.07 27.49
CA LYS A 562 -0.24 -3.46 28.75
C LYS A 562 -1.65 -2.90 28.63
N LEU A 563 -1.98 -2.20 27.55
CA LEU A 563 -3.33 -1.67 27.27
C LEU A 563 -4.33 -2.81 27.13
N SER A 564 -4.04 -3.83 26.31
CA SER A 564 -4.86 -5.06 26.22
C SER A 564 -5.03 -5.76 27.58
N ASN A 565 -4.02 -5.76 28.45
CA ASN A 565 -4.16 -6.26 29.82
C ASN A 565 -4.97 -5.32 30.75
N VAL A 566 -4.95 -4.00 30.52
CA VAL A 566 -5.79 -3.03 31.24
C VAL A 566 -7.23 -3.15 30.78
N ASP A 567 -7.50 -3.26 29.49
CA ASP A 567 -8.83 -3.51 28.92
C ASP A 567 -9.37 -4.86 29.40
N ALA A 568 -8.56 -5.94 29.32
CA ALA A 568 -8.95 -7.25 29.86
C ALA A 568 -9.20 -7.20 31.38
N ARG A 569 -8.46 -6.39 32.15
CA ARG A 569 -8.71 -6.17 33.59
C ARG A 569 -9.91 -5.26 33.86
N THR A 570 -10.27 -4.37 32.95
CA THR A 570 -11.38 -3.42 33.09
C THR A 570 -12.69 -4.08 32.66
N VAL A 571 -12.68 -4.86 31.58
CA VAL A 571 -13.73 -5.83 31.26
C VAL A 571 -13.84 -6.87 32.37
N SER A 572 -12.74 -7.41 32.91
CA SER A 572 -12.81 -8.36 34.03
C SER A 572 -13.27 -7.72 35.34
N SER A 573 -13.03 -6.42 35.59
CA SER A 573 -13.56 -5.72 36.77
C SER A 573 -15.03 -5.34 36.58
N GLN A 574 -15.46 -4.93 35.39
CA GLN A 574 -16.87 -4.76 35.05
C GLN A 574 -17.62 -6.09 35.16
N VAL A 575 -17.08 -7.19 34.62
CA VAL A 575 -17.61 -8.56 34.80
C VAL A 575 -17.54 -9.02 36.26
N ARG A 576 -16.66 -8.45 37.10
CA ARG A 576 -16.66 -8.72 38.56
C ARG A 576 -17.69 -7.89 39.32
N VAL A 577 -17.98 -6.66 38.89
CA VAL A 577 -19.07 -5.82 39.43
C VAL A 577 -20.45 -6.35 39.01
N TYR A 578 -20.61 -6.84 37.79
CA TYR A 578 -21.77 -7.68 37.42
C TYR A 578 -21.70 -9.07 38.07
N GLY A 579 -20.50 -9.53 38.43
CA GLY A 579 -20.23 -10.78 39.14
C GLY A 579 -20.61 -10.76 40.62
N ASP A 580 -20.92 -9.60 41.21
CA ASP A 580 -21.52 -9.53 42.55
C ASP A 580 -22.96 -10.11 42.59
N ALA A 581 -23.54 -10.45 41.45
CA ALA A 581 -24.66 -11.39 41.38
C ALA A 581 -24.34 -12.74 42.06
N HIS A 582 -23.10 -13.23 41.99
CA HIS A 582 -22.71 -14.48 42.67
C HIS A 582 -22.39 -14.31 44.16
N THR A 583 -21.92 -13.13 44.61
CA THR A 583 -21.77 -12.86 46.06
C THR A 583 -23.14 -12.72 46.72
N LEU A 584 -24.09 -12.03 46.06
CA LEU A 584 -25.51 -12.03 46.44
C LEU A 584 -26.12 -13.43 46.39
N GLN A 585 -25.93 -14.20 45.32
CA GLN A 585 -26.48 -15.57 45.21
C GLN A 585 -25.88 -16.52 46.26
N GLY A 586 -24.62 -16.32 46.66
CA GLY A 586 -23.96 -17.03 47.76
C GLY A 586 -24.53 -16.66 49.13
N GLN A 587 -24.77 -15.38 49.39
CA GLN A 587 -25.47 -14.93 50.59
C GLN A 587 -26.92 -15.43 50.64
N LEU A 588 -27.63 -15.43 49.50
CA LEU A 588 -28.97 -16.00 49.37
C LEU A 588 -28.97 -17.52 49.57
N HIS A 589 -27.96 -18.25 49.11
CA HIS A 589 -27.79 -19.67 49.42
C HIS A 589 -27.49 -19.91 50.90
N GLN A 590 -26.61 -19.12 51.53
CA GLN A 590 -26.36 -19.23 52.97
C GLN A 590 -27.61 -18.90 53.79
N GLN A 591 -28.38 -17.87 53.43
CA GLN A 591 -29.66 -17.57 54.07
C GLN A 591 -30.70 -18.66 53.84
N MET A 592 -30.82 -19.20 52.62
CA MET A 592 -31.69 -20.33 52.29
C MET A 592 -31.30 -21.61 53.03
N ASP A 593 -30.00 -21.91 53.17
CA ASP A 593 -29.51 -23.09 53.87
C ASP A 593 -29.59 -22.93 55.40
N VAL A 594 -29.44 -21.71 55.94
CA VAL A 594 -29.83 -21.41 57.32
C VAL A 594 -31.33 -21.58 57.52
N PHE A 595 -32.18 -21.09 56.61
CA PHE A 595 -33.63 -21.33 56.65
C PHE A 595 -33.99 -22.81 56.56
N ARG A 596 -33.31 -23.58 55.70
CA ARG A 596 -33.48 -25.04 55.57
C ARG A 596 -33.01 -25.77 56.81
N GLN A 597 -31.89 -25.37 57.42
CA GLN A 597 -31.40 -25.94 58.69
C GLN A 597 -32.35 -25.63 59.85
N GLN A 598 -32.88 -24.40 59.94
CA GLN A 598 -33.93 -24.04 60.90
C GLN A 598 -35.22 -24.83 60.64
N THR A 599 -35.64 -24.98 59.38
CA THR A 599 -36.81 -25.80 59.00
C THR A 599 -36.59 -27.29 59.30
N ALA A 600 -35.36 -27.80 59.20
CA ALA A 600 -34.99 -29.17 59.56
C ALA A 600 -34.83 -29.38 61.08
N GLN A 601 -34.44 -28.35 61.83
CA GLN A 601 -34.47 -28.36 63.30
C GLN A 601 -35.93 -28.33 63.82
N LEU A 602 -36.84 -27.66 63.11
CA LEU A 602 -38.28 -27.66 63.37
C LEU A 602 -39.00 -28.95 62.90
N ARG A 603 -38.37 -29.78 62.06
CA ARG A 603 -38.87 -31.10 61.63
C ARG A 603 -37.94 -32.21 62.13
N GLY A 604 -38.11 -32.56 63.40
CA GLY A 604 -37.13 -33.36 64.13
C GLY A 604 -36.79 -34.74 63.53
N SER A 605 -35.47 -34.99 63.50
CA SER A 605 -34.81 -36.31 63.58
C SER A 605 -34.72 -37.23 62.34
N SER A 606 -33.56 -37.91 62.28
CA SER A 606 -33.32 -39.21 61.65
C SER A 606 -33.40 -39.38 60.12
N ALA A 607 -32.27 -39.14 59.45
CA ALA A 607 -31.66 -40.14 58.54
C ALA A 607 -30.17 -39.84 58.27
N ARG A 608 -29.34 -40.88 58.10
CA ARG A 608 -27.97 -40.76 57.54
C ARG A 608 -28.02 -40.89 56.01
N PRO A 609 -27.18 -40.17 55.24
CA PRO A 609 -26.99 -40.46 53.81
C PRO A 609 -26.23 -41.79 53.61
N ARG A 610 -26.43 -42.42 52.45
CA ARG A 610 -25.80 -43.69 52.05
C ARG A 610 -25.29 -43.59 50.61
N MET A 611 -24.04 -44.01 50.40
CA MET A 611 -23.36 -44.47 49.17
C MET A 611 -23.97 -44.14 47.78
N VAL A 612 -23.14 -43.72 46.82
CA VAL A 612 -22.62 -44.56 45.70
C VAL A 612 -21.64 -43.74 44.82
N TYR A 613 -20.75 -44.42 44.09
CA TYR A 613 -19.74 -43.90 43.14
C TYR A 613 -20.37 -43.59 41.74
N ASP A 614 -19.76 -42.94 40.74
CA ASP A 614 -18.72 -43.54 39.89
C ASP A 614 -18.04 -42.60 38.85
N GLU A 615 -17.03 -43.20 38.21
CA GLU A 615 -16.08 -42.82 37.16
C GLU A 615 -16.46 -41.75 36.10
N PHE A 616 -15.48 -40.92 35.69
CA PHE A 616 -14.74 -41.14 34.42
C PHE A 616 -13.47 -40.24 34.30
N ARG A 617 -12.55 -40.57 33.37
CA ARG A 617 -11.26 -39.87 33.14
C ARG A 617 -10.84 -39.94 31.66
N PRO A 618 -10.40 -38.83 31.03
CA PRO A 618 -8.97 -38.65 30.65
C PRO A 618 -8.47 -37.21 30.90
N ALA A 619 -7.24 -36.90 31.33
CA ALA A 619 -5.89 -37.32 30.92
C ALA A 619 -5.32 -36.52 29.71
N ALA A 620 -4.43 -35.56 30.00
CA ALA A 620 -3.47 -34.95 29.06
C ALA A 620 -2.19 -34.50 29.82
N GLY A 621 -1.00 -34.66 29.21
CA GLY A 621 0.31 -34.52 29.87
C GLY A 621 1.14 -33.29 29.46
N LYS A 622 2.30 -33.10 30.12
CA LYS A 622 3.23 -31.96 29.90
C LYS A 622 4.24 -32.19 28.75
N PRO A 623 4.80 -31.12 28.14
CA PRO A 623 5.68 -31.20 26.96
C PRO A 623 7.17 -31.29 27.28
N ARG A 624 8.01 -31.65 26.29
CA ARG A 624 9.47 -31.38 26.32
C ARG A 624 10.13 -31.26 24.94
N ARG A 625 11.32 -30.65 24.96
CA ARG A 625 12.29 -30.35 23.86
C ARG A 625 12.78 -31.63 23.13
N ARG A 626 13.51 -31.62 21.99
CA ARG A 626 14.54 -30.66 21.50
C ARG A 626 14.96 -30.92 20.02
N ALA A 627 15.43 -29.87 19.34
CA ALA A 627 16.46 -29.80 18.26
C ALA A 627 16.50 -30.77 17.05
N GLY A 628 16.61 -30.16 15.86
CA GLY A 628 17.67 -30.46 14.88
C GLY A 628 17.34 -31.37 13.68
N GLY A 629 17.75 -30.96 12.47
CA GLY A 629 17.84 -31.83 11.28
C GLY A 629 17.35 -31.23 9.96
N ARG A 630 18.29 -30.95 9.04
CA ARG A 630 18.11 -31.16 7.58
C ARG A 630 18.66 -32.57 7.26
N PRO A 631 18.12 -33.28 6.26
CA PRO A 631 18.78 -33.26 4.94
C PRO A 631 17.79 -33.29 3.76
N ASP A 632 18.30 -33.51 2.56
CA ASP A 632 17.66 -33.29 1.26
C ASP A 632 17.21 -34.61 0.56
N GLY A 633 16.44 -34.50 -0.53
CA GLY A 633 16.42 -35.50 -1.63
C GLY A 633 15.10 -36.22 -1.97
N GLY A 634 14.88 -36.47 -3.27
CA GLY A 634 13.73 -37.22 -3.85
C GLY A 634 12.52 -36.33 -4.18
N SER A 635 12.08 -36.05 -5.42
CA SER A 635 12.18 -36.71 -6.75
C SER A 635 11.17 -37.83 -7.02
N LEU A 636 10.81 -37.98 -8.31
CA LEU A 636 9.64 -38.65 -8.92
C LEU A 636 8.34 -37.83 -8.81
N ALA A 637 7.66 -37.32 -9.86
CA ALA A 637 7.48 -37.65 -11.29
C ALA A 637 6.28 -38.56 -11.62
N LEU A 638 5.36 -38.02 -12.43
CA LEU A 638 4.24 -38.60 -13.24
C LEU A 638 3.29 -37.42 -13.57
N GLY A 639 2.62 -37.30 -14.72
CA GLY A 639 2.66 -38.08 -15.97
C GLY A 639 1.35 -37.91 -16.78
N GLY A 640 1.42 -37.69 -18.10
CA GLY A 640 0.25 -37.44 -18.96
C GLY A 640 -0.12 -35.95 -19.07
N GLN A 641 -0.08 -35.24 -20.20
CA GLN A 641 0.01 -35.56 -21.63
C GLN A 641 -1.29 -36.05 -22.30
N ALA A 642 -2.08 -35.08 -22.76
CA ALA A 642 -3.09 -35.22 -23.82
C ALA A 642 -3.04 -34.00 -24.76
N VAL A 643 -3.78 -34.03 -25.87
CA VAL A 643 -3.19 -33.79 -27.20
C VAL A 643 -4.21 -33.27 -28.23
N ALA A 644 -3.71 -32.58 -29.27
CA ALA A 644 -4.39 -32.08 -30.48
C ALA A 644 -5.32 -30.85 -30.29
N GLY A 645 -5.44 -29.94 -31.27
CA GLY A 645 -4.65 -29.87 -32.51
C GLY A 645 -5.04 -28.76 -33.50
N ASN A 646 -4.05 -28.37 -34.32
CA ASN A 646 -4.07 -27.76 -35.66
C ASN A 646 -5.26 -26.89 -36.12
N LEU A 647 -4.93 -25.72 -36.70
CA LEU A 647 -5.16 -25.48 -38.13
C LEU A 647 -4.24 -24.35 -38.69
N ALA A 648 -3.85 -24.49 -39.95
CA ALA A 648 -3.23 -23.43 -40.78
C ALA A 648 -4.35 -22.67 -41.54
N GLY A 649 -4.15 -21.51 -42.17
CA GLY A 649 -2.95 -20.69 -42.39
C GLY A 649 -2.94 -20.17 -43.84
N ALA A 650 -2.61 -18.89 -44.07
CA ALA A 650 -2.63 -18.28 -45.41
C ALA A 650 -1.66 -17.09 -45.54
N LEU A 651 -1.17 -16.86 -46.76
CA LEU A 651 -0.19 -15.84 -47.11
C LEU A 651 -0.56 -15.30 -48.51
N VAL A 652 -0.58 -13.99 -48.74
CA VAL A 652 -0.37 -13.34 -50.06
C VAL A 652 -0.23 -11.80 -49.89
N ARG A 653 0.40 -11.14 -50.88
CA ARG A 653 0.76 -9.70 -50.88
C ARG A 653 -0.27 -8.83 -51.62
N SER A 654 -0.32 -7.51 -51.34
CA SER A 654 0.15 -6.45 -52.27
C SER A 654 -0.60 -5.09 -52.26
N ARG A 655 0.15 -3.99 -52.06
CA ARG A 655 0.02 -2.59 -52.59
C ARG A 655 -1.26 -1.74 -52.41
N ASN A 656 -1.03 -0.54 -51.86
CA ASN A 656 -1.49 0.83 -52.23
C ASN A 656 -2.94 1.03 -52.76
N SER A 657 -3.70 2.02 -52.26
CA SER A 657 -3.41 3.45 -52.53
C SER A 657 -4.37 4.46 -51.85
N ASN A 658 -3.81 5.64 -51.48
CA ASN A 658 -4.33 7.02 -51.57
C ASN A 658 -5.81 7.44 -51.31
N LEU A 659 -5.97 8.44 -50.42
CA LEU A 659 -6.75 9.73 -50.50
C LEU A 659 -7.81 10.05 -49.43
N GLN A 660 -7.65 11.26 -48.84
CA GLN A 660 -8.67 12.26 -48.42
C GLN A 660 -9.70 11.94 -47.28
N SER A 661 -10.42 12.92 -46.70
CA SER A 661 -9.99 14.19 -46.03
C SER A 661 -11.18 14.99 -45.43
N SER A 662 -11.21 15.25 -44.11
CA SER A 662 -11.97 16.31 -43.40
C SER A 662 -11.53 16.30 -41.92
N HIS A 663 -11.34 17.39 -41.16
CA HIS A 663 -12.29 18.44 -40.72
C HIS A 663 -13.54 17.86 -40.00
N ALA A 664 -13.99 18.33 -38.83
CA ALA A 664 -13.45 19.27 -37.81
C ALA A 664 -14.31 19.10 -36.49
N ASP A 665 -14.18 19.80 -35.35
CA ASP A 665 -13.29 20.89 -34.87
C ASP A 665 -13.31 20.95 -33.30
N GLY A 666 -12.49 21.81 -32.69
CA GLY A 666 -12.59 22.28 -31.29
C GLY A 666 -11.91 21.43 -30.19
N GLY A 667 -11.39 22.00 -29.09
CA GLY A 667 -11.19 23.42 -28.79
C GLY A 667 -11.08 23.72 -27.28
N GLY A 668 -9.90 24.09 -26.77
CA GLY A 668 -9.69 24.51 -25.37
C GLY A 668 -8.24 24.94 -25.11
N LYS A 669 -8.03 26.14 -24.55
CA LYS A 669 -6.68 26.76 -24.39
C LYS A 669 -6.13 26.65 -22.95
N PRO A 670 -4.79 26.64 -22.78
CA PRO A 670 -4.11 26.75 -21.48
C PRO A 670 -4.07 28.21 -20.97
N PHE A 671 -3.51 28.40 -19.77
CA PHE A 671 -3.47 29.66 -19.02
C PHE A 671 -2.02 30.12 -18.73
N TRP A 672 -1.66 31.26 -19.32
CA TRP A 672 -0.55 32.22 -19.03
C TRP A 672 0.87 31.76 -18.62
N ASP A 673 1.84 32.32 -19.34
CA ASP A 673 3.24 32.54 -18.91
C ASP A 673 3.35 33.53 -17.73
N GLU A 674 4.54 33.66 -17.11
CA GLU A 674 5.37 34.87 -17.27
C GLU A 674 6.83 34.63 -16.80
N GLU A 675 7.77 35.48 -17.24
CA GLU A 675 9.21 35.35 -17.00
C GLU A 675 9.66 35.68 -15.55
N ARG A 676 10.84 35.16 -15.17
CA ARG A 676 11.91 36.03 -14.66
C ARG A 676 13.32 35.45 -14.88
N ARG A 677 14.07 36.10 -15.78
CA ARG A 677 15.52 35.93 -15.90
C ARG A 677 16.25 36.77 -14.85
N THR A 678 17.32 36.24 -14.27
CA THR A 678 18.43 37.04 -13.72
C THR A 678 19.71 36.69 -14.45
N ARG A 679 20.56 37.70 -14.68
CA ARG A 679 21.69 37.64 -15.61
C ARG A 679 22.94 38.19 -14.92
N THR A 680 23.93 37.34 -14.68
CA THR A 680 25.28 37.76 -14.33
C THR A 680 26.24 37.37 -15.46
N GLN A 681 26.99 38.35 -15.94
CA GLN A 681 28.06 38.14 -16.93
C GLN A 681 29.39 38.03 -16.18
N SER A 682 30.26 37.12 -16.61
CA SER A 682 31.70 37.30 -16.51
C SER A 682 32.38 36.58 -17.68
N THR A 683 33.61 36.98 -17.99
CA THR A 683 34.26 36.72 -19.28
C THR A 683 35.41 35.74 -19.17
N HIS A 684 35.56 34.83 -20.15
CA HIS A 684 36.71 34.82 -21.07
C HIS A 684 36.52 33.83 -22.23
N ARG A 685 37.26 34.07 -23.32
CA ARG A 685 37.36 33.27 -24.57
C ARG A 685 38.78 32.65 -24.62
N PRO A 686 39.10 31.70 -25.52
CA PRO A 686 38.24 30.85 -26.36
C PRO A 686 38.49 29.33 -26.12
N SER A 687 37.65 28.45 -26.67
CA SER A 687 38.00 27.04 -26.90
C SER A 687 37.41 26.54 -28.23
N SER A 688 37.91 25.40 -28.72
CA SER A 688 37.80 24.95 -30.11
C SER A 688 36.51 24.21 -30.46
N ALA A 689 35.94 24.57 -31.62
CA ALA A 689 35.29 23.66 -32.58
C ALA A 689 34.38 22.54 -32.01
N ASN A 690 33.28 22.89 -31.36
CA ASN A 690 32.17 21.94 -31.19
C ASN A 690 31.50 21.66 -32.54
N TYR A 691 31.38 20.38 -32.89
CA TYR A 691 30.78 19.91 -34.14
C TYR A 691 29.24 19.97 -34.04
N HIS A 692 28.64 21.12 -34.35
CA HIS A 692 27.19 21.20 -34.52
C HIS A 692 26.76 20.48 -35.81
N PRO A 693 25.89 19.45 -35.75
CA PRO A 693 25.38 18.81 -36.95
C PRO A 693 24.65 19.84 -37.83
N PRO A 694 24.73 19.73 -39.17
CA PRO A 694 24.05 20.67 -40.05
C PRO A 694 22.53 20.57 -39.87
N PRO A 695 21.78 21.69 -39.85
CA PRO A 695 20.33 21.64 -39.85
C PRO A 695 19.80 20.89 -41.09
N PRO A 696 18.62 20.25 -41.02
CA PRO A 696 18.14 19.37 -42.09
C PRO A 696 18.11 20.06 -43.47
N ARG A 697 18.69 19.40 -44.47
CA ARG A 697 18.74 19.91 -45.86
C ARG A 697 17.37 19.76 -46.54
N LEU A 698 16.43 20.64 -46.21
CA LEU A 698 15.08 20.70 -46.78
C LEU A 698 15.12 21.12 -48.25
N THR A 699 15.08 20.14 -49.16
CA THR A 699 15.20 20.38 -50.61
C THR A 699 13.85 20.65 -51.27
N GLY A 700 13.67 21.87 -51.78
CA GLY A 700 12.77 22.22 -52.90
C GLY A 700 11.25 22.15 -52.70
N LYS A 701 10.72 21.39 -51.73
CA LYS A 701 9.26 21.20 -51.52
C LYS A 701 8.76 21.61 -50.12
N ASP A 702 9.66 21.70 -49.16
CA ASP A 702 9.34 21.95 -47.74
C ASP A 702 9.49 23.43 -47.31
N PHE A 703 9.49 24.37 -48.27
CA PHE A 703 9.77 25.80 -48.05
C PHE A 703 8.95 26.45 -46.91
N ARG A 704 7.68 26.07 -46.75
CA ARG A 704 6.77 26.58 -45.69
C ARG A 704 7.21 26.23 -44.26
N LYS A 705 8.25 25.40 -44.07
CA LYS A 705 8.87 25.16 -42.76
C LYS A 705 9.88 26.24 -42.34
N TYR A 706 10.17 27.22 -43.20
CA TYR A 706 10.96 28.41 -42.89
C TYR A 706 10.10 29.65 -42.58
N GLU A 707 8.86 29.43 -42.11
CA GLU A 707 8.01 30.51 -41.56
C GLU A 707 8.46 30.92 -40.14
N ASP A 708 9.24 30.09 -39.45
CA ASP A 708 9.85 30.39 -38.16
C ASP A 708 11.22 31.06 -38.33
N ILE A 709 11.35 32.30 -37.84
CA ILE A 709 12.57 33.12 -37.94
C ILE A 709 13.75 32.47 -37.22
N SER A 710 13.51 31.74 -36.13
CA SER A 710 14.57 31.10 -35.34
C SER A 710 15.39 30.09 -36.16
N LEU A 711 14.73 29.33 -37.04
CA LEU A 711 15.35 28.36 -37.97
C LEU A 711 16.12 29.04 -39.12
N VAL A 712 15.78 30.28 -39.46
CA VAL A 712 16.53 31.10 -40.44
C VAL A 712 17.79 31.68 -39.78
N GLU A 713 17.69 32.13 -38.53
CA GLU A 713 18.81 32.65 -37.76
C GLU A 713 19.81 31.55 -37.38
N GLU A 714 19.37 30.40 -36.86
CA GLU A 714 20.23 29.25 -36.54
C GLU A 714 20.99 28.75 -37.80
N ALA A 715 20.31 28.67 -38.94
CA ALA A 715 20.93 28.31 -40.22
C ALA A 715 21.99 29.34 -40.67
N ALA A 716 21.75 30.63 -40.46
CA ALA A 716 22.67 31.71 -40.78
C ALA A 716 23.87 31.74 -39.82
N GLU A 717 23.67 31.54 -38.52
CA GLU A 717 24.73 31.46 -37.51
C GLU A 717 25.62 30.24 -37.72
N TRP A 718 25.05 29.07 -38.03
CA TRP A 718 25.82 27.87 -38.37
C TRP A 718 26.75 28.11 -39.58
N LEU A 719 26.24 28.76 -40.63
CA LEU A 719 27.06 29.13 -41.80
C LEU A 719 28.11 30.21 -41.50
N ALA A 720 27.79 31.18 -40.65
CA ALA A 720 28.72 32.21 -40.20
C ALA A 720 29.85 31.62 -39.35
N ALA A 721 29.54 30.66 -38.46
CA ALA A 721 30.49 29.93 -37.63
C ALA A 721 31.43 29.05 -38.47
N GLN A 722 30.88 28.28 -39.42
CA GLN A 722 31.68 27.46 -40.36
C GLN A 722 32.68 28.28 -41.20
N ARG A 723 32.48 29.60 -41.32
CA ARG A 723 33.37 30.53 -42.02
C ARG A 723 34.15 31.49 -41.10
N GLY A 724 34.05 31.32 -39.78
CA GLY A 724 34.73 32.16 -38.78
C GLY A 724 34.25 33.62 -38.70
N ARG A 725 33.09 33.97 -39.27
CA ARG A 725 32.56 35.34 -39.36
C ARG A 725 31.35 35.56 -38.46
N HIS A 726 31.48 35.21 -37.19
CA HIS A 726 30.43 35.43 -36.17
C HIS A 726 29.93 36.88 -36.18
N GLY A 727 28.60 37.07 -36.14
CA GLY A 727 27.98 38.40 -36.15
C GLY A 727 27.82 39.05 -37.53
N CYS A 728 28.14 38.37 -38.63
CA CYS A 728 27.82 38.83 -39.99
C CYS A 728 26.86 37.85 -40.69
N MET A 729 25.72 38.36 -41.15
CA MET A 729 24.76 37.61 -41.97
C MET A 729 25.43 37.14 -43.29
N PRO A 730 25.35 35.84 -43.65
CA PRO A 730 25.85 35.35 -44.92
C PRO A 730 25.23 36.05 -46.13
N SER A 731 25.95 36.11 -47.26
CA SER A 731 25.38 36.64 -48.51
C SER A 731 24.39 35.64 -49.13
N GLU A 732 23.54 36.11 -50.05
CA GLU A 732 22.60 35.20 -50.71
C GLU A 732 23.32 34.13 -51.56
N ALA A 733 24.46 34.48 -52.16
CA ALA A 733 25.31 33.55 -52.87
C ALA A 733 25.86 32.45 -51.95
N ASP A 734 26.16 32.76 -50.69
CA ASP A 734 26.67 31.79 -49.71
C ASP A 734 25.61 30.78 -49.28
N LEU A 735 24.38 31.26 -49.04
CA LEU A 735 23.21 30.42 -48.74
C LEU A 735 22.92 29.46 -49.89
N ARG A 736 22.94 29.97 -51.14
CA ARG A 736 22.76 29.13 -52.35
C ARG A 736 23.91 28.12 -52.52
N ALA A 737 25.17 28.52 -52.31
CA ALA A 737 26.33 27.63 -52.42
C ALA A 737 26.33 26.49 -51.38
N ALA A 738 25.73 26.72 -50.20
CA ALA A 738 25.51 25.69 -49.19
C ALA A 738 24.33 24.74 -49.49
N GLY A 739 23.58 24.97 -50.57
CA GLY A 739 22.35 24.25 -50.91
C GLY A 739 21.11 24.74 -50.14
N MET A 740 21.21 25.86 -49.42
CA MET A 740 20.18 26.40 -48.52
C MET A 740 19.33 27.48 -49.22
N SER A 741 18.92 27.22 -50.47
CA SER A 741 18.14 28.17 -51.29
C SER A 741 16.77 28.53 -50.70
N GLY A 742 16.18 27.65 -49.87
CA GLY A 742 14.96 27.97 -49.11
C GLY A 742 15.16 29.10 -48.10
N VAL A 743 16.32 29.16 -47.43
CA VAL A 743 16.65 30.25 -46.49
C VAL A 743 16.87 31.57 -47.24
N SER A 744 17.40 31.50 -48.47
CA SER A 744 17.60 32.67 -49.34
C SER A 744 16.26 33.25 -49.82
N TRP A 745 15.30 32.41 -50.20
CA TRP A 745 13.94 32.84 -50.58
C TRP A 745 13.13 33.38 -49.39
N ALA A 746 13.19 32.74 -48.22
CA ALA A 746 12.45 33.20 -47.05
C ALA A 746 12.89 34.63 -46.64
N ARG A 747 14.21 34.88 -46.62
CA ARG A 747 14.79 36.20 -46.35
C ARG A 747 14.29 37.28 -47.33
N ALA A 748 14.04 36.94 -48.59
CA ALA A 748 13.54 37.89 -49.59
C ALA A 748 12.06 38.29 -49.39
N SER A 749 11.29 37.52 -48.63
CA SER A 749 9.88 37.85 -48.28
C SER A 749 9.71 38.60 -46.95
N TRP A 750 10.78 38.78 -46.15
CA TRP A 750 10.73 39.44 -44.84
C TRP A 750 11.48 40.79 -44.78
N LEU A 751 11.98 41.29 -45.91
CA LEU A 751 12.62 42.61 -46.04
C LEU A 751 11.79 43.48 -47.01
N PRO A 752 11.36 44.69 -46.62
CA PRO A 752 10.68 45.65 -47.49
C PRO A 752 11.65 46.39 -48.44
#